data_AF-A0A1G7UA43-F1
#
_entry.id   AF-A0A1G7UA43-F1
#
_cell.length_a   1.000
_cell.length_b   1.000
_cell.length_c   1.000
_cell.angle_alpha   90.00
_cell.angle_beta   90.00
_cell.angle_gamma   90.00
#
_symmetry.space_group_name_H-M   'P 1'
#
loop_
_entity.id
_entity.type
_entity.pdbx_description
1 polymer ?
#
loop_
_entity_poly.entity_id
_entity_poly.type
_entity_poly.pdbx_seq_one_letter_code
_entity_poly.pdbx_strand_id
1 'polypeptide(L)'
;MLLALLCHALPAQALGQKKLAWFDQPPADAVALARNGQAAKLYVDPADHAGVLRAAGDLQADIARVSAAKPLLAKGGKPAGEDVVIIGTVGKSALIDQLVAEGKLDVSAIKGKWEGWQVQTLRKPLPGVERALVIAGSDKRGTIFGIYEMSEQIGVSPWNWWADVPAAKHANVYASASAAVSDAPVVQYRGIFLNDEAPALTDWVKQRYGGFNHQFYEKVYELILRMRGNYLWPAMWGKAFYDDDKLNGKVADEYGVVIGTSHHEPMMRAHDEWRRYGDGKPWDYNRSQEKLRDFWTQGLRMSQGQEKLITLGMRGDGDEPMSEGANVALLERIVSDQRSIIAKEINPDMSKVPQVWALYKEVQEYYEKGMRVPDDVMLLWCDDNWGNIRRLPTAEERKRAGGAGVYYHFDYVGGPRSYKWINVTPLPKVWEQMHLAWQYQANRMWIVNVGDLKPMEVPIEFFLTYAWNPAAWPAERLPDYLKLWATREFGPEQADDIADIVARYAKYNGRHKPEQLEPNTYSLVNYNEAQHIVDDYNALAARAEKISAALPANKRDAFYQLVLYPVKASAVVNELYVTAGLNQLYGVQGRAATNDLATRARSLFAEDAELARRYQEDISGGKWHHMMSQTHLGYTYWNQPQRNVMPPVTQMQVPKTADMGVAVEGSELAWPGRETGTLSLQTLDVFENKARFIDVFNRGQQPFDYTISASEPWITLDKPSGKVATQQRVLVNARWADVPDGVHSATLTISGAGVKTTVKVPLRKPAGAAAMKGFIETGGVVSMEAEHYTRAVAADQRTWLKIPDHGRTLSGMTTLPVDAPADEKPRLRLEYEMQLFSAGKVTVHTTLAPTQKFQPGAGLRYAISIDDEAPQIINIHADASEKAWEKTVSDGATVLTSHHQIDKPGKHTLKFWVVDPGLVLQKLVVNAGGLKPSYLGPPESPRQ
;
A
#
# COMPACT_ATOMS: atom_id res chain seq x y z
N MET A 1 -35.64 -18.00 33.72
CA MET A 1 -34.94 -16.71 33.55
C MET A 1 -33.96 -16.85 32.40
N LEU A 2 -34.37 -16.43 31.19
CA LEU A 2 -33.46 -16.31 30.05
C LEU A 2 -32.63 -15.03 30.23
N LEU A 3 -31.30 -15.15 30.25
CA LEU A 3 -30.42 -14.01 30.05
C LEU A 3 -30.38 -13.70 28.54
N ALA A 4 -31.08 -12.64 28.14
CA ALA A 4 -30.86 -11.99 26.86
C ALA A 4 -29.54 -11.20 26.94
N LEU A 5 -28.51 -11.65 26.20
CA LEU A 5 -27.36 -10.81 25.91
C LEU A 5 -27.82 -9.65 25.01
N LEU A 6 -27.89 -8.45 25.58
CA LEU A 6 -28.03 -7.20 24.85
C LEU A 6 -26.70 -6.89 24.15
N CYS A 7 -26.48 -7.44 22.95
CA CYS A 7 -25.51 -6.86 22.02
C CYS A 7 -26.04 -5.47 21.62
N HIS A 8 -25.43 -4.41 22.16
CA HIS A 8 -25.69 -3.06 21.69
C HIS A 8 -25.15 -2.94 20.26
N ALA A 9 -26.04 -2.87 19.27
CA ALA A 9 -25.66 -2.72 17.88
C ALA A 9 -25.20 -1.28 17.63
N LEU A 10 -23.88 -1.09 17.53
CA LEU A 10 -23.28 0.19 17.14
C LEU A 10 -23.60 0.51 15.66
N PRO A 11 -23.70 1.79 15.28
CA PRO A 11 -24.05 2.19 13.91
C PRO A 11 -23.01 1.70 12.89
N ALA A 12 -23.45 1.35 11.68
CA ALA A 12 -22.55 1.18 10.54
C ALA A 12 -21.85 2.52 10.28
N GLN A 13 -20.52 2.55 10.43
CA GLN A 13 -19.72 3.73 10.15
C GLN A 13 -19.17 3.61 8.73
N ALA A 14 -19.72 4.37 7.80
CA ALA A 14 -19.14 4.51 6.48
C ALA A 14 -17.83 5.34 6.56
N LEU A 15 -16.92 5.14 5.60
CA LEU A 15 -15.56 5.67 5.68
C LEU A 15 -15.55 7.21 5.60
N GLY A 16 -15.49 7.88 6.76
CA GLY A 16 -15.33 9.34 6.87
C GLY A 16 -16.56 10.17 6.49
N GLN A 17 -17.72 9.54 6.28
CA GLN A 17 -18.95 10.19 5.82
C GLN A 17 -19.80 10.70 6.99
N LYS A 18 -20.68 11.67 6.70
CA LYS A 18 -21.70 12.09 7.68
C LYS A 18 -22.68 10.94 7.88
N LYS A 19 -23.05 10.67 9.14
CA LYS A 19 -23.97 9.58 9.48
C LYS A 19 -25.38 9.86 8.92
N LEU A 20 -25.91 8.90 8.15
CA LEU A 20 -27.23 8.99 7.51
C LEU A 20 -28.18 7.84 7.89
N ALA A 21 -27.72 6.82 8.62
CA ALA A 21 -28.52 5.65 8.99
C ALA A 21 -28.49 5.32 10.50
N TRP A 22 -29.58 4.72 10.99
CA TRP A 22 -29.80 4.32 12.39
C TRP A 22 -30.59 3.01 12.47
N PHE A 23 -30.40 2.25 13.55
CA PHE A 23 -31.08 0.96 13.77
C PHE A 23 -31.99 0.94 15.03
N ASP A 24 -31.53 1.48 16.16
CA ASP A 24 -32.26 1.39 17.44
C ASP A 24 -32.82 2.73 17.96
N GLN A 25 -32.14 3.85 17.68
CA GLN A 25 -32.49 5.18 18.16
C GLN A 25 -32.44 6.22 17.02
N PRO A 26 -33.44 6.23 16.12
CA PRO A 26 -33.46 7.18 15.03
C PRO A 26 -33.88 8.58 15.48
N PRO A 27 -33.42 9.64 14.79
CA PRO A 27 -33.98 10.98 14.92
C PRO A 27 -35.50 10.99 14.67
N ALA A 28 -36.22 11.94 15.28
CA ALA A 28 -37.68 12.02 15.18
C ALA A 28 -38.20 12.26 13.76
N ASP A 29 -37.38 12.84 12.88
CA ASP A 29 -37.68 13.06 11.47
C ASP A 29 -37.25 11.92 10.55
N ALA A 30 -36.65 10.84 11.07
CA ALA A 30 -36.14 9.76 10.24
C ALA A 30 -37.25 9.02 9.49
N VAL A 31 -36.90 8.62 8.27
CA VAL A 31 -37.69 7.76 7.38
C VAL A 31 -37.36 6.31 7.73
N ALA A 32 -38.38 5.50 8.03
CA ALA A 32 -38.19 4.06 8.23
C ALA A 32 -37.99 3.35 6.88
N LEU A 33 -36.74 3.05 6.51
CA LEU A 33 -36.43 2.26 5.33
C LEU A 33 -36.99 0.83 5.47
N ALA A 34 -36.88 0.26 6.67
CA ALA A 34 -37.56 -0.94 7.09
C ALA A 34 -37.93 -0.87 8.58
N ARG A 35 -39.12 -1.31 8.95
CA ARG A 35 -39.59 -1.37 10.35
C ARG A 35 -40.61 -2.49 10.50
N ASN A 36 -40.40 -3.36 11.50
CA ASN A 36 -41.32 -4.46 11.83
C ASN A 36 -41.72 -5.33 10.61
N GLY A 37 -40.76 -5.67 9.75
CA GLY A 37 -40.98 -6.50 8.55
C GLY A 37 -41.65 -5.79 7.36
N GLN A 38 -41.96 -4.50 7.49
CA GLN A 38 -42.44 -3.65 6.39
C GLN A 38 -41.32 -2.73 5.91
N ALA A 39 -41.30 -2.40 4.62
CA ALA A 39 -40.28 -1.53 4.03
C ALA A 39 -40.92 -0.31 3.34
N ALA A 40 -40.23 0.83 3.39
CA ALA A 40 -40.61 2.02 2.63
C ALA A 40 -40.62 1.71 1.13
N LYS A 41 -41.49 2.39 0.38
CA LYS A 41 -41.50 2.31 -1.08
C LYS A 41 -40.38 3.17 -1.64
N LEU A 42 -39.64 2.63 -2.61
CA LEU A 42 -38.63 3.36 -3.37
C LEU A 42 -39.27 3.87 -4.66
N TYR A 43 -39.24 5.18 -4.89
CA TYR A 43 -39.76 5.81 -6.10
C TYR A 43 -38.60 6.31 -6.96
N VAL A 44 -38.58 5.89 -8.21
CA VAL A 44 -37.64 6.36 -9.23
C VAL A 44 -38.41 6.60 -10.52
N ASP A 45 -38.10 7.70 -11.20
CA ASP A 45 -38.76 8.05 -12.46
C ASP A 45 -38.32 7.08 -13.58
N PRO A 46 -39.22 6.42 -14.31
CA PRO A 46 -38.85 5.54 -15.43
C PRO A 46 -38.14 6.28 -16.57
N ALA A 47 -38.25 7.61 -16.65
CA ALA A 47 -37.52 8.44 -17.60
C ALA A 47 -36.09 8.79 -17.16
N ASP A 48 -35.69 8.47 -15.92
CA ASP A 48 -34.32 8.66 -15.45
C ASP A 48 -33.32 7.73 -16.19
N HIS A 49 -32.04 7.87 -15.91
CA HIS A 49 -31.00 7.05 -16.52
C HIS A 49 -31.17 5.56 -16.19
N ALA A 50 -30.94 4.67 -17.17
CA ALA A 50 -31.02 3.23 -16.97
C ALA A 50 -30.11 2.73 -15.82
N GLY A 51 -28.88 3.26 -15.72
CA GLY A 51 -27.97 2.98 -14.61
C GLY A 51 -28.51 3.40 -13.23
N VAL A 52 -29.30 4.47 -13.15
CA VAL A 52 -29.96 4.90 -11.91
C VAL A 52 -31.08 3.94 -11.52
N LEU A 53 -31.90 3.52 -12.49
CA LEU A 53 -32.94 2.51 -12.28
C LEU A 53 -32.35 1.17 -11.81
N ARG A 54 -31.21 0.79 -12.35
CA ARG A 54 -30.45 -0.39 -11.95
C ARG A 54 -29.91 -0.26 -10.52
N ALA A 55 -29.21 0.83 -10.20
CA ALA A 55 -28.68 1.08 -8.85
C ALA A 55 -29.79 1.18 -7.79
N ALA A 56 -30.96 1.72 -8.11
CA ALA A 56 -32.12 1.70 -7.21
C ALA A 56 -32.59 0.25 -6.90
N GLY A 57 -32.42 -0.67 -7.84
CA GLY A 57 -32.60 -2.11 -7.64
C GLY A 57 -31.56 -2.71 -6.69
N ASP A 58 -30.31 -2.25 -6.75
CA ASP A 58 -29.28 -2.65 -5.78
C ASP A 58 -29.63 -2.18 -4.37
N LEU A 59 -30.07 -0.93 -4.20
CA LEU A 59 -30.53 -0.43 -2.89
C LEU A 59 -31.74 -1.22 -2.36
N GLN A 60 -32.68 -1.60 -3.23
CA GLN A 60 -33.76 -2.50 -2.87
C GLN A 60 -33.23 -3.84 -2.32
N ALA A 61 -32.26 -4.44 -3.01
CA ALA A 61 -31.63 -5.69 -2.60
C ALA A 61 -30.80 -5.53 -1.32
N ASP A 62 -30.13 -4.39 -1.14
CA ASP A 62 -29.29 -4.07 0.01
C ASP A 62 -30.15 -3.87 1.27
N ILE A 63 -31.27 -3.14 1.19
CA ILE A 63 -32.24 -3.03 2.28
C ILE A 63 -32.80 -4.41 2.65
N ALA A 64 -33.12 -5.26 1.66
CA ALA A 64 -33.56 -6.63 1.91
C ALA A 64 -32.46 -7.49 2.55
N ARG A 65 -31.19 -7.29 2.16
CA ARG A 65 -30.04 -7.99 2.74
C ARG A 65 -29.86 -7.63 4.22
N VAL A 66 -30.08 -6.37 4.59
CA VAL A 66 -29.93 -5.89 5.97
C VAL A 66 -31.14 -6.24 6.83
N SER A 67 -32.35 -6.02 6.32
CA SER A 67 -33.58 -6.05 7.14
C SER A 67 -34.49 -7.26 6.98
N ALA A 68 -34.23 -8.11 5.97
CA ALA A 68 -35.14 -9.16 5.50
C ALA A 68 -36.50 -8.66 4.95
N ALA A 69 -36.81 -7.35 5.01
CA ALA A 69 -37.95 -6.74 4.35
C ALA A 69 -37.54 -6.25 2.96
N LYS A 70 -38.27 -6.65 1.91
CA LYS A 70 -38.00 -6.22 0.53
C LYS A 70 -38.84 -4.98 0.20
N PRO A 71 -38.21 -3.80 -0.03
CA PRO A 71 -38.92 -2.60 -0.50
C PRO A 71 -39.64 -2.86 -1.82
N LEU A 72 -40.77 -2.20 -2.06
CA LEU A 72 -41.32 -2.10 -3.41
C LEU A 72 -40.57 -1.01 -4.18
N LEU A 73 -40.00 -1.35 -5.33
CA LEU A 73 -39.40 -0.39 -6.27
C LEU A 73 -40.45 0.04 -7.30
N ALA A 74 -41.01 1.24 -7.13
CA ALA A 74 -41.99 1.84 -8.01
C ALA A 74 -41.29 2.68 -9.09
N LYS A 75 -41.33 2.20 -10.33
CA LYS A 75 -40.85 2.91 -11.53
C LYS A 75 -41.96 3.82 -12.07
N GLY A 76 -42.30 4.87 -11.33
CA GLY A 76 -43.38 5.82 -11.62
C GLY A 76 -44.57 5.76 -10.66
N GLY A 77 -45.60 6.57 -10.94
CA GLY A 77 -46.76 6.78 -10.07
C GLY A 77 -46.56 7.87 -9.02
N LYS A 78 -47.63 8.29 -8.34
CA LYS A 78 -47.58 9.33 -7.31
C LYS A 78 -47.05 8.75 -5.98
N PRO A 79 -45.98 9.32 -5.39
CA PRO A 79 -45.54 8.94 -4.05
C PRO A 79 -46.66 9.09 -3.02
N ALA A 80 -46.87 8.07 -2.18
CA ALA A 80 -47.86 8.09 -1.10
C ALA A 80 -47.46 7.10 0.01
N GLY A 81 -47.64 7.51 1.26
CA GLY A 81 -47.33 6.72 2.45
C GLY A 81 -46.76 7.56 3.60
N GLU A 82 -46.60 6.93 4.77
CA GLU A 82 -45.94 7.56 5.92
C GLU A 82 -44.46 7.85 5.58
N ASP A 83 -43.74 6.83 5.12
CA ASP A 83 -42.31 6.88 4.80
C ASP A 83 -42.07 6.41 3.37
N VAL A 84 -41.39 7.24 2.56
CA VAL A 84 -40.98 6.91 1.19
C VAL A 84 -39.53 7.31 0.93
N VAL A 85 -38.92 6.71 -0.09
CA VAL A 85 -37.63 7.14 -0.64
C VAL A 85 -37.86 7.63 -2.07
N ILE A 86 -37.38 8.82 -2.40
CA ILE A 86 -37.48 9.41 -3.74
C ILE A 86 -36.06 9.53 -4.29
N ILE A 87 -35.81 8.92 -5.44
CA ILE A 87 -34.50 8.84 -6.07
C ILE A 87 -34.60 9.48 -7.45
N GLY A 88 -33.65 10.34 -7.81
CA GLY A 88 -33.53 10.76 -9.20
C GLY A 88 -32.45 11.79 -9.51
N THR A 89 -32.26 12.01 -10.80
CA THR A 89 -31.29 12.95 -11.35
C THR A 89 -31.95 14.29 -11.67
N VAL A 90 -31.33 15.39 -11.26
CA VAL A 90 -31.80 16.76 -11.54
C VAL A 90 -31.88 16.99 -13.05
N GLY A 91 -33.01 17.51 -13.53
CA GLY A 91 -33.26 17.75 -14.96
C GLY A 91 -33.67 16.51 -15.76
N LYS A 92 -33.79 15.35 -15.11
CA LYS A 92 -34.24 14.09 -15.74
C LYS A 92 -35.43 13.45 -15.03
N SER A 93 -35.45 13.50 -13.70
CA SER A 93 -36.54 12.99 -12.87
C SER A 93 -37.60 14.06 -12.63
N ALA A 94 -38.82 13.83 -13.13
CA ALA A 94 -39.93 14.77 -12.97
C ALA A 94 -40.32 14.96 -11.49
N LEU A 95 -40.14 13.93 -10.66
CA LEU A 95 -40.38 14.02 -9.21
C LEU A 95 -39.37 14.95 -8.52
N ILE A 96 -38.08 14.84 -8.86
CA ILE A 96 -37.05 15.72 -8.30
C ILE A 96 -37.26 17.15 -8.78
N ASP A 97 -37.50 17.35 -10.08
CA ASP A 97 -37.71 18.67 -10.66
C ASP A 97 -38.96 19.36 -10.11
N GLN A 98 -40.03 18.60 -9.81
CA GLN A 98 -41.21 19.13 -9.13
C GLN A 98 -40.87 19.62 -7.71
N LEU A 99 -40.14 18.84 -6.92
CA LEU A 99 -39.74 19.24 -5.57
C LEU A 99 -38.87 20.51 -5.58
N VAL A 100 -38.01 20.65 -6.59
CA VAL A 100 -37.19 21.86 -6.79
C VAL A 100 -38.04 23.05 -7.21
N ALA A 101 -38.94 22.88 -8.19
CA ALA A 101 -39.80 23.95 -8.69
C ALA A 101 -40.77 24.49 -7.62
N GLU A 102 -41.23 23.62 -6.72
CA GLU A 102 -42.09 23.99 -5.58
C GLU A 102 -41.30 24.56 -4.38
N GLY A 103 -39.97 24.69 -4.48
CA GLY A 103 -39.12 25.22 -3.42
C GLY A 103 -38.96 24.31 -2.20
N LYS A 104 -39.28 23.01 -2.35
CA LYS A 104 -39.22 22.01 -1.26
C LYS A 104 -37.86 21.33 -1.16
N LEU A 105 -37.12 21.28 -2.25
CA LEU A 105 -35.76 20.75 -2.34
C LEU A 105 -34.86 21.81 -2.96
N ASP A 106 -33.81 22.24 -2.26
CA ASP A 106 -32.75 23.05 -2.86
C ASP A 106 -31.61 22.12 -3.30
N VAL A 107 -31.25 22.18 -4.59
CA VAL A 107 -30.16 21.41 -5.20
C VAL A 107 -28.99 22.30 -5.64
N SER A 108 -28.96 23.56 -5.21
CA SER A 108 -27.91 24.53 -5.55
C SER A 108 -26.49 24.02 -5.23
N ALA A 109 -26.35 23.22 -4.17
CA ALA A 109 -25.07 22.65 -3.75
C ALA A 109 -24.48 21.63 -4.74
N ILE A 110 -25.30 21.02 -5.60
CA ILE A 110 -24.89 19.97 -6.56
C ILE A 110 -25.14 20.34 -8.02
N LYS A 111 -26.01 21.32 -8.30
CA LYS A 111 -26.37 21.71 -9.67
C LYS A 111 -25.14 22.10 -10.49
N GLY A 112 -24.91 21.41 -11.60
CA GLY A 112 -23.79 21.64 -12.52
C GLY A 112 -22.43 21.12 -12.02
N LYS A 113 -22.37 20.46 -10.86
CA LYS A 113 -21.17 19.75 -10.41
C LYS A 113 -21.08 18.39 -11.10
N TRP A 114 -19.86 17.97 -11.43
CA TRP A 114 -19.56 16.62 -11.89
C TRP A 114 -19.80 15.64 -10.73
N GLU A 115 -20.70 14.68 -10.93
CA GLU A 115 -20.98 13.57 -10.01
C GLU A 115 -21.38 13.97 -8.59
N GLY A 116 -21.94 15.17 -8.43
CA GLY A 116 -22.44 15.67 -7.17
C GLY A 116 -23.71 14.95 -6.75
N TRP A 117 -23.85 14.64 -5.46
CA TRP A 117 -25.04 14.03 -4.90
C TRP A 117 -25.48 14.73 -3.62
N GLN A 118 -26.76 14.62 -3.32
CA GLN A 118 -27.38 15.16 -2.13
C GLN A 118 -28.41 14.19 -1.54
N VAL A 119 -28.39 14.04 -0.22
CA VAL A 119 -29.41 13.33 0.56
C VAL A 119 -30.07 14.33 1.51
N GLN A 120 -31.40 14.36 1.54
CA GLN A 120 -32.16 15.20 2.45
C GLN A 120 -33.47 14.53 2.87
N THR A 121 -33.84 14.67 4.14
CA THR A 121 -35.15 14.25 4.64
C THR A 121 -36.12 15.42 4.60
N LEU A 122 -37.26 15.23 3.94
CA LEU A 122 -38.31 16.23 3.80
C LEU A 122 -39.59 15.79 4.52
N ARG A 123 -40.26 16.74 5.18
CA ARG A 123 -41.58 16.54 5.80
C ARG A 123 -42.68 17.11 4.90
N LYS A 124 -43.75 16.33 4.73
CA LYS A 124 -44.88 16.66 3.86
C LYS A 124 -44.47 17.17 2.47
N PRO A 125 -43.51 16.50 1.79
CA PRO A 125 -42.97 17.00 0.52
C PRO A 125 -43.99 16.91 -0.63
N LEU A 126 -44.94 16.00 -0.56
CA LEU A 126 -45.99 15.82 -1.58
C LEU A 126 -47.32 15.50 -0.88
N PRO A 127 -48.48 15.80 -1.50
CA PRO A 127 -49.77 15.37 -0.96
C PRO A 127 -49.80 13.85 -0.72
N GLY A 128 -50.14 13.44 0.51
CA GLY A 128 -50.21 12.02 0.88
C GLY A 128 -48.88 11.37 1.27
N VAL A 129 -47.78 12.14 1.36
CA VAL A 129 -46.48 11.70 1.88
C VAL A 129 -46.19 12.42 3.20
N GLU A 130 -45.97 11.71 4.30
CA GLU A 130 -45.62 12.34 5.59
C GLU A 130 -44.11 12.68 5.66
N ARG A 131 -43.24 11.73 5.30
CA ARG A 131 -41.79 11.92 5.21
C ARG A 131 -41.21 11.28 3.96
N ALA A 132 -40.23 11.93 3.36
CA ALA A 132 -39.43 11.34 2.28
C ALA A 132 -37.93 11.48 2.55
N LEU A 133 -37.17 10.42 2.31
CA LEU A 133 -35.74 10.51 2.08
C LEU A 133 -35.53 10.77 0.59
N VAL A 134 -34.98 11.94 0.24
CA VAL A 134 -34.69 12.31 -1.14
C VAL A 134 -33.21 12.09 -1.42
N ILE A 135 -32.91 11.29 -2.46
CA ILE A 135 -31.56 11.08 -3.00
C ILE A 135 -31.52 11.72 -4.39
N ALA A 136 -30.83 12.84 -4.51
CA ALA A 136 -30.74 13.62 -5.74
C ALA A 136 -29.30 13.67 -6.26
N GLY A 137 -29.08 13.38 -7.53
CA GLY A 137 -27.79 13.56 -8.20
C GLY A 137 -27.80 14.70 -9.22
N SER A 138 -26.64 15.30 -9.45
CA SER A 138 -26.43 16.31 -10.49
C SER A 138 -26.38 15.70 -11.89
N ASP A 139 -25.99 14.42 -11.98
CA ASP A 139 -25.92 13.61 -13.19
C ASP A 139 -26.15 12.12 -12.85
N LYS A 140 -26.10 11.25 -13.87
CA LYS A 140 -26.26 9.79 -13.76
C LYS A 140 -25.45 9.19 -12.61
N ARG A 141 -24.15 9.52 -12.53
CA ARG A 141 -23.23 8.93 -11.56
C ARG A 141 -23.38 9.55 -10.18
N GLY A 142 -23.64 10.85 -10.09
CA GLY A 142 -24.01 11.50 -8.82
C GLY A 142 -25.19 10.78 -8.16
N THR A 143 -26.26 10.50 -8.92
CA THR A 143 -27.43 9.79 -8.37
C THR A 143 -27.03 8.38 -7.91
N ILE A 144 -26.23 7.64 -8.70
CA ILE A 144 -25.74 6.31 -8.34
C ILE A 144 -24.89 6.33 -7.06
N PHE A 145 -24.00 7.33 -6.90
CA PHE A 145 -23.18 7.45 -5.69
C PHE A 145 -24.01 7.81 -4.45
N GLY A 146 -25.04 8.65 -4.58
CA GLY A 146 -25.99 8.91 -3.49
C GLY A 146 -26.77 7.65 -3.07
N ILE A 147 -27.09 6.77 -4.03
CA ILE A 147 -27.70 5.46 -3.74
C ILE A 147 -26.72 4.56 -2.98
N TYR A 148 -25.48 4.44 -3.44
CA TYR A 148 -24.48 3.58 -2.78
C TYR A 148 -23.95 4.14 -1.45
N GLU A 149 -23.96 5.46 -1.24
CA GLU A 149 -23.79 6.07 0.08
C GLU A 149 -24.83 5.51 1.05
N MET A 150 -26.10 5.46 0.66
CA MET A 150 -27.13 4.86 1.51
C MET A 150 -26.92 3.37 1.73
N SER A 151 -26.53 2.60 0.69
CA SER A 151 -26.19 1.19 0.84
C SER A 151 -25.06 0.94 1.85
N GLU A 152 -23.99 1.74 1.79
CA GLU A 152 -22.87 1.65 2.73
C GLU A 152 -23.32 2.00 4.15
N GLN A 153 -24.07 3.10 4.32
CA GLN A 153 -24.58 3.58 5.62
C GLN A 153 -25.54 2.59 6.28
N ILE A 154 -26.32 1.80 5.52
CA ILE A 154 -27.15 0.74 6.10
C ILE A 154 -26.37 -0.55 6.41
N GLY A 155 -25.07 -0.60 6.10
CA GLY A 155 -24.18 -1.70 6.48
C GLY A 155 -23.84 -2.69 5.36
N VAL A 156 -23.99 -2.31 4.08
CA VAL A 156 -23.54 -3.14 2.94
C VAL A 156 -22.19 -2.64 2.43
N SER A 157 -21.14 -3.40 2.74
CA SER A 157 -19.78 -3.14 2.25
C SER A 157 -19.70 -3.18 0.71
N PRO A 158 -18.86 -2.32 0.08
CA PRO A 158 -18.47 -2.50 -1.33
C PRO A 158 -17.96 -3.91 -1.64
N TRP A 159 -17.34 -4.55 -0.65
CA TRP A 159 -16.73 -5.87 -0.73
C TRP A 159 -17.69 -7.02 -0.41
N ASN A 160 -19.00 -6.77 -0.28
CA ASN A 160 -19.97 -7.82 0.09
C ASN A 160 -19.93 -9.05 -0.84
N TRP A 161 -19.64 -8.83 -2.13
CA TRP A 161 -19.44 -9.91 -3.09
C TRP A 161 -17.95 -10.18 -3.36
N TRP A 162 -17.11 -9.16 -3.46
CA TRP A 162 -15.71 -9.34 -3.86
C TRP A 162 -14.77 -9.86 -2.76
N ALA A 163 -15.20 -9.79 -1.50
CA ALA A 163 -14.50 -10.41 -0.37
C ALA A 163 -15.45 -11.03 0.67
N ASP A 164 -16.64 -11.42 0.23
CA ASP A 164 -17.63 -12.16 1.02
C ASP A 164 -18.02 -11.50 2.36
N VAL A 165 -17.93 -10.17 2.44
CA VAL A 165 -18.26 -9.45 3.67
C VAL A 165 -19.77 -9.54 3.92
N PRO A 166 -20.22 -10.15 5.02
CA PRO A 166 -21.64 -10.25 5.32
C PRO A 166 -22.20 -8.93 5.83
N ALA A 167 -23.35 -8.51 5.30
CA ALA A 167 -24.10 -7.41 5.88
C ALA A 167 -24.69 -7.82 7.24
N ALA A 168 -24.56 -6.94 8.24
CA ALA A 168 -25.21 -7.11 9.53
C ALA A 168 -26.74 -7.10 9.39
N LYS A 169 -27.44 -7.88 10.22
CA LYS A 169 -28.90 -8.01 10.17
C LYS A 169 -29.55 -7.08 11.18
N HIS A 170 -30.51 -6.27 10.73
CA HIS A 170 -31.23 -5.30 11.56
C HIS A 170 -32.73 -5.32 11.25
N ALA A 171 -33.57 -5.62 12.25
CA ALA A 171 -35.02 -5.67 12.06
C ALA A 171 -35.63 -4.31 11.68
N ASN A 172 -34.98 -3.22 12.11
CA ASN A 172 -35.38 -1.85 11.80
C ASN A 172 -34.19 -1.10 11.23
N VAL A 173 -34.43 -0.35 10.16
CA VAL A 173 -33.44 0.48 9.46
C VAL A 173 -34.08 1.82 9.18
N TYR A 174 -33.44 2.90 9.64
CA TYR A 174 -33.93 4.26 9.51
C TYR A 174 -32.88 5.13 8.84
N ALA A 175 -33.32 6.15 8.11
CA ALA A 175 -32.44 7.14 7.51
C ALA A 175 -32.97 8.57 7.72
N SER A 176 -32.05 9.51 7.95
CA SER A 176 -32.37 10.91 8.22
C SER A 176 -31.21 11.82 7.79
N ALA A 177 -31.58 12.93 7.15
CA ALA A 177 -30.74 14.06 6.83
C ALA A 177 -31.58 15.34 6.97
N SER A 178 -31.82 15.76 8.21
CA SER A 178 -32.65 16.94 8.51
C SER A 178 -32.17 18.20 7.78
N ALA A 179 -30.86 18.32 7.62
CA ALA A 179 -30.19 19.25 6.72
C ALA A 179 -29.62 18.47 5.53
N ALA A 180 -29.62 19.09 4.35
CA ALA A 180 -29.04 18.52 3.15
C ALA A 180 -27.57 18.12 3.40
N VAL A 181 -27.25 16.86 3.13
CA VAL A 181 -25.89 16.35 3.06
C VAL A 181 -25.56 16.20 1.58
N SER A 182 -24.55 16.92 1.11
CA SER A 182 -24.11 16.87 -0.28
C SER A 182 -22.61 16.69 -0.38
N ASP A 183 -22.16 15.97 -1.41
CA ASP A 183 -20.74 15.78 -1.70
C ASP A 183 -20.50 15.66 -3.20
N ALA A 184 -19.24 15.84 -3.62
CA ALA A 184 -18.79 15.70 -5.01
C ALA A 184 -17.29 15.37 -5.05
N PRO A 185 -16.80 14.62 -6.06
CA PRO A 185 -15.41 14.20 -6.11
C PRO A 185 -14.45 15.36 -6.41
N VAL A 186 -13.26 15.29 -5.82
CA VAL A 186 -12.12 16.17 -6.12
C VAL A 186 -11.41 15.74 -7.40
N VAL A 187 -11.20 14.44 -7.59
CA VAL A 187 -10.56 13.89 -8.80
C VAL A 187 -11.65 13.46 -9.80
N GLN A 188 -11.58 13.90 -11.05
CA GLN A 188 -12.68 13.74 -12.01
C GLN A 188 -12.87 12.30 -12.54
N TYR A 189 -11.79 11.62 -12.94
CA TYR A 189 -11.79 10.20 -13.33
C TYR A 189 -11.01 9.38 -12.30
N ARG A 190 -11.63 8.33 -11.74
CA ARG A 190 -11.09 7.57 -10.61
C ARG A 190 -11.29 6.09 -10.89
N GLY A 191 -10.22 5.32 -10.99
CA GLY A 191 -10.34 3.98 -11.52
C GLY A 191 -9.23 3.02 -11.19
N ILE A 192 -9.39 1.82 -11.75
CA ILE A 192 -8.43 0.72 -11.66
C ILE A 192 -8.06 0.25 -13.06
N PHE A 193 -6.89 -0.38 -13.17
CA PHE A 193 -6.45 -1.14 -14.33
C PHE A 193 -6.28 -2.61 -13.94
N LEU A 194 -7.07 -3.48 -14.57
CA LEU A 194 -6.87 -4.92 -14.49
C LEU A 194 -5.72 -5.28 -15.44
N ASN A 195 -4.58 -5.67 -14.89
CA ASN A 195 -3.36 -5.97 -15.64
C ASN A 195 -2.65 -7.15 -15.00
N ASP A 196 -1.58 -7.63 -15.63
CA ASP A 196 -0.73 -8.70 -15.10
C ASP A 196 -1.56 -9.96 -14.74
N GLU A 197 -2.71 -10.11 -15.41
CA GLU A 197 -3.88 -10.85 -14.94
C GLU A 197 -3.76 -12.38 -15.07
N ALA A 198 -2.60 -12.87 -15.51
CA ALA A 198 -2.36 -14.28 -15.75
C ALA A 198 -1.22 -14.77 -14.85
N PRO A 199 -1.42 -15.91 -14.14
CA PRO A 199 -2.51 -16.87 -14.30
C PRO A 199 -3.78 -16.59 -13.49
N ALA A 200 -3.72 -15.79 -12.42
CA ALA A 200 -4.72 -15.80 -11.36
C ALA A 200 -6.13 -15.33 -11.81
N LEU A 201 -6.31 -14.05 -12.13
CA LEU A 201 -7.60 -13.51 -12.56
C LEU A 201 -8.07 -14.18 -13.84
N THR A 202 -7.16 -14.39 -14.79
CA THR A 202 -7.45 -15.00 -16.09
C THR A 202 -8.10 -16.37 -15.95
N ASP A 203 -7.53 -17.26 -15.14
CA ASP A 203 -8.06 -18.61 -15.02
C ASP A 203 -9.30 -18.66 -14.13
N TRP A 204 -9.41 -17.79 -13.12
CA TRP A 204 -10.66 -17.60 -12.36
C TRP A 204 -11.81 -17.11 -13.24
N VAL A 205 -11.58 -16.11 -14.09
CA VAL A 205 -12.59 -15.57 -15.01
C VAL A 205 -13.02 -16.62 -16.03
N LYS A 206 -12.07 -17.35 -16.62
CA LYS A 206 -12.39 -18.47 -17.53
C LYS A 206 -13.25 -19.52 -16.83
N GLN A 207 -12.88 -19.92 -15.62
CA GLN A 207 -13.63 -20.95 -14.88
C GLN A 207 -15.05 -20.50 -14.54
N ARG A 208 -15.23 -19.22 -14.16
CA ARG A 208 -16.50 -18.72 -13.63
C ARG A 208 -17.44 -18.12 -14.67
N TYR A 209 -16.89 -17.54 -15.73
CA TYR A 209 -17.64 -16.78 -16.74
C TYR A 209 -17.34 -17.22 -18.19
N GLY A 210 -16.41 -18.16 -18.39
CA GLY A 210 -15.97 -18.59 -19.72
C GLY A 210 -14.97 -17.64 -20.41
N GLY A 211 -14.82 -16.40 -19.92
CA GLY A 211 -13.93 -15.38 -20.46
C GLY A 211 -14.28 -13.97 -19.96
N PHE A 212 -13.53 -12.97 -20.41
CA PHE A 212 -13.69 -11.57 -20.02
C PHE A 212 -14.87 -10.90 -20.77
N ASN A 213 -16.09 -11.31 -20.43
CA ASN A 213 -17.35 -10.85 -21.02
C ASN A 213 -18.14 -9.93 -20.07
N HIS A 214 -19.30 -9.45 -20.52
CA HIS A 214 -20.05 -8.43 -19.77
C HIS A 214 -20.53 -8.93 -18.41
N GLN A 215 -20.74 -10.23 -18.23
CA GLN A 215 -21.19 -10.81 -16.96
C GLN A 215 -20.12 -10.75 -15.88
N PHE A 216 -18.85 -10.95 -16.26
CA PHE A 216 -17.72 -10.70 -15.37
C PHE A 216 -17.61 -9.20 -15.07
N TYR A 217 -17.60 -8.38 -16.12
CA TYR A 217 -17.37 -6.95 -15.98
C TYR A 217 -18.49 -6.23 -15.23
N GLU A 218 -19.75 -6.68 -15.27
CA GLU A 218 -20.82 -6.17 -14.40
C GLU A 218 -20.43 -6.21 -12.91
N LYS A 219 -19.73 -7.26 -12.48
CA LYS A 219 -19.21 -7.36 -11.10
C LYS A 219 -18.12 -6.32 -10.83
N VAL A 220 -17.28 -6.04 -11.82
CA VAL A 220 -16.24 -5.02 -11.71
C VAL A 220 -16.86 -3.62 -11.69
N TYR A 221 -17.85 -3.35 -12.55
CA TYR A 221 -18.54 -2.06 -12.62
C TYR A 221 -19.27 -1.73 -11.32
N GLU A 222 -20.02 -2.70 -10.77
CA GLU A 222 -20.71 -2.53 -9.48
C GLU A 222 -19.71 -2.18 -8.37
N LEU A 223 -18.57 -2.89 -8.31
CA LEU A 223 -17.53 -2.65 -7.30
C LEU A 223 -16.93 -1.24 -7.42
N ILE A 224 -16.52 -0.84 -8.63
CA ILE A 224 -15.96 0.49 -8.90
C ILE A 224 -16.94 1.57 -8.43
N LEU A 225 -18.22 1.45 -8.78
CA LEU A 225 -19.23 2.44 -8.40
C LEU A 225 -19.52 2.45 -6.89
N ARG A 226 -19.54 1.29 -6.21
CA ARG A 226 -19.70 1.20 -4.76
C ARG A 226 -18.54 1.87 -4.01
N MET A 227 -17.34 1.87 -4.58
CA MET A 227 -16.17 2.60 -4.06
C MET A 227 -16.07 4.04 -4.59
N ARG A 228 -17.11 4.55 -5.27
CA ARG A 228 -17.18 5.89 -5.88
C ARG A 228 -16.14 6.16 -6.97
N GLY A 229 -15.57 5.10 -7.54
CA GLY A 229 -14.85 5.17 -8.80
C GLY A 229 -15.80 5.30 -10.00
N ASN A 230 -15.25 5.64 -11.15
CA ASN A 230 -16.00 5.78 -12.41
C ASN A 230 -15.20 5.38 -13.65
N TYR A 231 -13.96 4.89 -13.52
CA TYR A 231 -13.07 4.66 -14.65
C TYR A 231 -12.45 3.27 -14.61
N LEU A 232 -12.23 2.66 -15.78
CA LEU A 232 -11.64 1.34 -15.93
C LEU A 232 -10.73 1.28 -17.16
N TRP A 233 -9.52 0.75 -16.95
CA TRP A 233 -8.77 0.07 -18.00
C TRP A 233 -9.02 -1.45 -17.88
N PRO A 234 -9.60 -2.08 -18.91
CA PRO A 234 -9.93 -3.50 -18.87
C PRO A 234 -8.68 -4.39 -19.03
N ALA A 235 -8.82 -5.67 -18.70
CA ALA A 235 -7.79 -6.68 -18.95
C ALA A 235 -7.48 -6.76 -20.46
N MET A 236 -6.18 -6.86 -20.79
CA MET A 236 -5.70 -6.70 -22.16
C MET A 236 -4.63 -7.71 -22.59
N TRP A 237 -4.09 -8.55 -21.68
CA TRP A 237 -3.09 -9.57 -22.04
C TRP A 237 -3.76 -10.73 -22.79
N GLY A 238 -3.65 -10.65 -24.12
CA GLY A 238 -4.37 -11.56 -25.02
C GLY A 238 -5.89 -11.46 -24.88
N LYS A 239 -6.40 -10.28 -24.51
CA LYS A 239 -7.83 -9.93 -24.40
C LYS A 239 -8.08 -8.64 -25.16
N ALA A 240 -9.32 -8.46 -25.61
CA ALA A 240 -9.73 -7.27 -26.34
C ALA A 240 -11.16 -6.90 -25.93
N PHE A 241 -11.31 -5.97 -24.99
CA PHE A 241 -12.58 -5.66 -24.33
C PHE A 241 -13.78 -5.46 -25.28
N TYR A 242 -13.63 -4.62 -26.32
CA TYR A 242 -14.70 -4.37 -27.29
C TYR A 242 -14.89 -5.50 -28.31
N ASP A 243 -13.93 -6.42 -28.40
CA ASP A 243 -13.96 -7.51 -29.37
C ASP A 243 -14.43 -8.83 -28.80
N ASP A 244 -13.96 -9.16 -27.59
CA ASP A 244 -14.30 -10.39 -26.87
C ASP A 244 -15.81 -10.45 -26.52
N ASP A 245 -16.45 -9.30 -26.28
CA ASP A 245 -17.91 -9.18 -26.14
C ASP A 245 -18.41 -7.78 -26.49
N LYS A 246 -19.30 -7.67 -27.49
CA LYS A 246 -19.87 -6.38 -27.94
C LYS A 246 -20.77 -5.70 -26.90
N LEU A 247 -21.17 -6.42 -25.84
CA LEU A 247 -21.93 -5.85 -24.72
C LEU A 247 -21.04 -5.22 -23.65
N ASN A 248 -19.75 -5.53 -23.59
CA ASN A 248 -18.83 -5.03 -22.56
C ASN A 248 -18.93 -3.51 -22.39
N GLY A 249 -18.72 -2.75 -23.47
CA GLY A 249 -18.78 -1.28 -23.41
C GLY A 249 -20.19 -0.70 -23.31
N LYS A 250 -21.21 -1.36 -23.88
CA LYS A 250 -22.61 -0.91 -23.74
C LYS A 250 -23.09 -1.00 -22.30
N VAL A 251 -22.78 -2.10 -21.63
CA VAL A 251 -23.12 -2.30 -20.22
C VAL A 251 -22.28 -1.38 -19.32
N ALA A 252 -21.02 -1.12 -19.67
CA ALA A 252 -20.21 -0.11 -18.97
C ALA A 252 -20.88 1.28 -19.01
N ASP A 253 -21.29 1.74 -20.20
CA ASP A 253 -21.98 3.02 -20.38
C ASP A 253 -23.31 3.06 -19.60
N GLU A 254 -24.09 1.98 -19.62
CA GLU A 254 -25.34 1.88 -18.86
C GLU A 254 -25.09 2.03 -17.36
N TYR A 255 -24.09 1.31 -16.82
CA TYR A 255 -23.66 1.45 -15.42
C TYR A 255 -23.11 2.85 -15.11
N GLY A 256 -22.54 3.51 -16.12
CA GLY A 256 -21.84 4.78 -15.98
C GLY A 256 -20.34 4.64 -15.77
N VAL A 257 -19.72 3.48 -16.01
CA VAL A 257 -18.26 3.34 -15.95
C VAL A 257 -17.66 3.82 -17.27
N VAL A 258 -16.80 4.83 -17.19
CA VAL A 258 -16.06 5.38 -18.32
C VAL A 258 -14.93 4.42 -18.68
N ILE A 259 -14.87 4.00 -19.94
CA ILE A 259 -13.85 3.07 -20.42
C ILE A 259 -12.67 3.84 -21.04
N GLY A 260 -11.46 3.44 -20.65
CA GLY A 260 -10.23 3.80 -21.35
C GLY A 260 -9.43 2.56 -21.75
N THR A 261 -8.22 2.81 -22.21
CA THR A 261 -7.24 1.79 -22.58
C THR A 261 -5.87 2.23 -22.08
N SER A 262 -4.96 1.28 -21.84
CA SER A 262 -3.63 1.61 -21.34
C SER A 262 -2.86 2.52 -22.32
N HIS A 263 -1.77 3.12 -21.86
CA HIS A 263 -1.07 4.17 -22.61
C HIS A 263 -0.48 3.77 -23.96
N HIS A 264 -0.35 2.47 -24.24
CA HIS A 264 0.12 1.96 -25.53
C HIS A 264 -1.00 1.38 -26.40
N GLU A 265 -2.26 1.58 -26.02
CA GLU A 265 -3.46 1.07 -26.70
C GLU A 265 -4.33 2.24 -27.24
N PRO A 266 -3.84 2.99 -28.24
CA PRO A 266 -4.50 4.23 -28.64
C PRO A 266 -5.82 4.00 -29.37
N MET A 267 -6.68 5.02 -29.35
CA MET A 267 -7.90 5.09 -30.18
C MET A 267 -8.93 3.98 -29.90
N MET A 268 -9.04 3.57 -28.63
CA MET A 268 -9.97 2.54 -28.16
C MET A 268 -9.72 1.15 -28.77
N ARG A 269 -8.46 0.83 -29.07
CA ARG A 269 -8.04 -0.47 -29.61
C ARG A 269 -7.12 -1.16 -28.62
N ALA A 270 -7.53 -2.34 -28.17
CA ALA A 270 -6.68 -3.16 -27.32
C ALA A 270 -5.49 -3.72 -28.10
N HIS A 271 -4.38 -3.99 -27.40
CA HIS A 271 -3.14 -4.50 -28.02
C HIS A 271 -3.37 -5.77 -28.86
N ASP A 272 -4.11 -6.75 -28.30
CA ASP A 272 -4.36 -8.03 -28.97
C ASP A 272 -5.17 -7.89 -30.27
N GLU A 273 -5.91 -6.80 -30.46
CA GLU A 273 -6.65 -6.55 -31.69
C GLU A 273 -5.73 -6.33 -32.89
N TRP A 274 -4.52 -5.80 -32.70
CA TRP A 274 -3.57 -5.64 -33.81
C TRP A 274 -3.10 -7.00 -34.33
N ARG A 275 -2.90 -7.98 -33.45
CA ARG A 275 -2.61 -9.36 -33.86
C ARG A 275 -3.76 -9.98 -34.66
N ARG A 276 -5.01 -9.67 -34.30
CA ARG A 276 -6.23 -10.17 -34.98
C ARG A 276 -6.49 -9.50 -36.33
N TYR A 277 -6.26 -8.19 -36.43
CA TYR A 277 -6.74 -7.35 -37.54
C TYR A 277 -5.65 -6.54 -38.26
N GLY A 278 -4.39 -6.64 -37.85
CA GLY A 278 -3.26 -5.93 -38.44
C GLY A 278 -2.73 -6.55 -39.75
N ASP A 279 -3.30 -7.67 -40.19
CA ASP A 279 -2.92 -8.40 -41.42
C ASP A 279 -1.43 -8.76 -41.50
N GLY A 280 -0.80 -9.04 -40.36
CA GLY A 280 0.64 -9.35 -40.27
C GLY A 280 1.58 -8.16 -40.52
N LYS A 281 1.04 -6.94 -40.61
CA LYS A 281 1.86 -5.72 -40.75
C LYS A 281 2.54 -5.36 -39.42
N PRO A 282 3.75 -4.76 -39.48
CA PRO A 282 4.43 -4.31 -38.26
C PRO A 282 3.64 -3.17 -37.59
N TRP A 283 3.67 -3.12 -36.25
CA TRP A 283 3.21 -1.97 -35.47
C TRP A 283 4.22 -0.80 -35.58
N ASP A 284 4.26 -0.19 -36.77
CA ASP A 284 5.18 0.88 -37.13
C ASP A 284 4.43 1.88 -38.02
N TYR A 285 4.33 3.13 -37.57
CA TYR A 285 3.58 4.15 -38.30
C TYR A 285 4.16 4.50 -39.67
N ASN A 286 5.48 4.42 -39.84
CA ASN A 286 6.12 4.70 -41.11
C ASN A 286 5.88 3.58 -42.14
N ARG A 287 5.73 2.33 -41.69
CA ARG A 287 5.57 1.16 -42.56
C ARG A 287 4.10 0.76 -42.76
N SER A 288 3.23 1.10 -41.82
CA SER A 288 1.84 0.61 -41.76
C SER A 288 0.81 1.74 -41.66
N GLN A 289 1.17 2.98 -42.03
CA GLN A 289 0.37 4.19 -41.81
C GLN A 289 -1.12 4.04 -42.16
N GLU A 290 -1.43 3.64 -43.39
CA GLU A 290 -2.83 3.53 -43.85
C GLU A 290 -3.63 2.49 -43.06
N LYS A 291 -3.01 1.35 -42.75
CA LYS A 291 -3.63 0.27 -41.98
C LYS A 291 -3.87 0.69 -40.54
N LEU A 292 -2.92 1.38 -39.91
CA LEU A 292 -3.07 1.92 -38.55
C LEU A 292 -4.19 2.97 -38.48
N ARG A 293 -4.30 3.86 -39.48
CA ARG A 293 -5.39 4.84 -39.54
C ARG A 293 -6.77 4.20 -39.69
N ASP A 294 -6.91 3.18 -40.55
CA ASP A 294 -8.14 2.40 -40.67
C ASP A 294 -8.46 1.63 -39.37
N PHE A 295 -7.45 0.99 -38.79
CA PHE A 295 -7.57 0.27 -37.52
C PHE A 295 -8.08 1.19 -36.39
N TRP A 296 -7.48 2.37 -36.21
CA TRP A 296 -7.94 3.37 -35.23
C TRP A 296 -9.33 3.92 -35.52
N THR A 297 -9.66 4.17 -36.80
CA THR A 297 -11.00 4.63 -37.20
C THR A 297 -12.07 3.63 -36.77
N GLN A 298 -11.82 2.34 -36.99
CA GLN A 298 -12.73 1.27 -36.58
C GLN A 298 -12.88 1.16 -35.05
N GLY A 299 -11.83 1.40 -34.26
CA GLY A 299 -11.92 1.43 -32.78
C GLY A 299 -12.90 2.48 -32.27
N LEU A 300 -12.86 3.69 -32.86
CA LEU A 300 -13.81 4.75 -32.55
C LEU A 300 -15.24 4.41 -32.95
N ARG A 301 -15.43 3.73 -34.09
CA ARG A 301 -16.74 3.27 -34.57
C ARG A 301 -17.33 2.17 -33.67
N MET A 302 -16.53 1.20 -33.24
CA MET A 302 -17.00 0.12 -32.36
C MET A 302 -17.45 0.63 -31.00
N SER A 303 -16.80 1.66 -30.48
CA SER A 303 -17.13 2.28 -29.19
C SER A 303 -18.16 3.40 -29.32
N GLN A 304 -18.69 3.70 -30.52
CA GLN A 304 -19.52 4.87 -30.77
C GLN A 304 -20.75 4.94 -29.84
N GLY A 305 -21.06 6.14 -29.34
CA GLY A 305 -22.18 6.38 -28.44
C GLY A 305 -21.95 6.01 -26.97
N GLN A 306 -20.79 5.46 -26.62
CA GLN A 306 -20.43 5.08 -25.25
C GLN A 306 -19.43 6.07 -24.65
N GLU A 307 -19.59 6.40 -23.37
CA GLU A 307 -18.70 7.31 -22.64
C GLU A 307 -17.30 6.70 -22.44
N LYS A 308 -16.27 7.46 -22.81
CA LYS A 308 -14.88 6.99 -22.88
C LYS A 308 -13.87 8.12 -22.78
N LEU A 309 -12.65 7.77 -22.41
CA LEU A 309 -11.47 8.63 -22.47
C LEU A 309 -10.50 8.06 -23.51
N ILE A 310 -10.27 8.80 -24.59
CA ILE A 310 -9.51 8.30 -25.75
C ILE A 310 -8.00 8.46 -25.50
N THR A 311 -7.29 7.34 -25.44
CA THR A 311 -5.81 7.34 -25.39
C THR A 311 -5.22 7.76 -26.74
N LEU A 312 -4.30 8.72 -26.70
CA LEU A 312 -3.54 9.22 -27.84
C LEU A 312 -2.07 8.78 -27.79
N GLY A 313 -1.38 9.02 -28.90
CA GLY A 313 0.02 8.65 -29.08
C GLY A 313 0.16 7.22 -29.61
N MET A 314 1.40 6.74 -29.66
CA MET A 314 1.76 5.39 -30.07
C MET A 314 3.11 5.08 -29.44
N ARG A 315 3.26 3.91 -28.83
CA ARG A 315 4.56 3.34 -28.45
C ARG A 315 4.87 2.14 -29.35
N GLY A 316 6.07 1.57 -29.22
CA GLY A 316 6.43 0.31 -29.86
C GLY A 316 5.50 -0.84 -29.46
N ASP A 317 5.60 -1.95 -30.18
CA ASP A 317 4.75 -3.13 -29.93
C ASP A 317 4.99 -3.70 -28.53
N GLY A 318 3.93 -4.05 -27.80
CA GLY A 318 4.06 -4.70 -26.48
C GLY A 318 4.70 -3.84 -25.38
N ASP A 319 4.42 -2.53 -25.34
CA ASP A 319 4.96 -1.55 -24.38
C ASP A 319 6.48 -1.20 -24.54
N GLU A 320 7.04 -1.47 -25.72
CA GLU A 320 8.42 -1.11 -26.09
C GLU A 320 8.55 0.38 -26.53
N PRO A 321 9.74 0.99 -26.44
CA PRO A 321 9.98 2.32 -27.00
C PRO A 321 9.96 2.33 -28.53
N MET A 322 9.62 3.46 -29.14
CA MET A 322 9.82 3.70 -30.59
C MET A 322 11.32 3.94 -30.89
N SER A 323 11.83 3.47 -32.03
CA SER A 323 13.25 3.56 -32.43
C SER A 323 13.86 4.97 -32.29
N GLU A 324 15.08 5.10 -31.71
CA GLU A 324 15.68 6.35 -31.19
C GLU A 324 15.78 7.58 -32.14
N GLY A 325 15.73 7.43 -33.46
CA GLY A 325 16.22 8.46 -34.39
C GLY A 325 15.24 9.57 -34.84
N ALA A 326 13.92 9.43 -34.62
CA ALA A 326 12.93 10.32 -35.27
C ALA A 326 11.63 10.57 -34.45
N ASN A 327 11.68 10.47 -33.12
CA ASN A 327 10.45 10.24 -32.33
C ASN A 327 9.53 11.46 -32.14
N VAL A 328 10.05 12.69 -31.97
CA VAL A 328 9.19 13.87 -31.68
C VAL A 328 8.28 14.22 -32.86
N ALA A 329 8.85 14.45 -34.04
CA ALA A 329 8.08 14.82 -35.23
C ALA A 329 7.11 13.71 -35.68
N LEU A 330 7.51 12.45 -35.50
CA LEU A 330 6.65 11.31 -35.79
C LEU A 330 5.46 11.23 -34.82
N LEU A 331 5.70 11.40 -33.51
CA LEU A 331 4.62 11.42 -32.51
C LEU A 331 3.67 12.60 -32.73
N GLU A 332 4.18 13.79 -33.04
CA GLU A 332 3.35 14.95 -33.39
C GLU A 332 2.47 14.66 -34.62
N ARG A 333 3.03 14.01 -35.65
CA ARG A 333 2.27 13.58 -36.83
C ARG A 333 1.21 12.53 -36.49
N ILE A 334 1.55 11.53 -35.69
CA ILE A 334 0.63 10.47 -35.24
C ILE A 334 -0.55 11.10 -34.50
N VAL A 335 -0.29 11.96 -33.51
CA VAL A 335 -1.33 12.62 -32.72
C VAL A 335 -2.19 13.55 -33.59
N SER A 336 -1.59 14.25 -34.55
CA SER A 336 -2.34 15.06 -35.53
C SER A 336 -3.29 14.21 -36.37
N ASP A 337 -2.83 13.05 -36.87
CA ASP A 337 -3.65 12.13 -37.66
C ASP A 337 -4.76 11.48 -36.80
N GLN A 338 -4.46 11.10 -35.57
CA GLN A 338 -5.44 10.60 -34.59
C GLN A 338 -6.53 11.63 -34.31
N ARG A 339 -6.17 12.88 -34.02
CA ARG A 339 -7.15 13.96 -33.78
C ARG A 339 -8.01 14.25 -35.00
N SER A 340 -7.45 14.16 -36.20
CA SER A 340 -8.23 14.29 -37.44
C SER A 340 -9.27 13.17 -37.59
N ILE A 341 -8.93 11.93 -37.19
CA ILE A 341 -9.87 10.81 -37.15
C ILE A 341 -10.96 11.04 -36.10
N ILE A 342 -10.60 11.50 -34.89
CA ILE A 342 -11.55 11.82 -33.83
C ILE A 342 -12.54 12.90 -34.28
N ALA A 343 -12.03 13.96 -34.90
CA ALA A 343 -12.86 15.07 -35.40
C ALA A 343 -13.90 14.60 -36.42
N LYS A 344 -13.53 13.64 -37.27
CA LYS A 344 -14.39 13.07 -38.30
C LYS A 344 -15.42 12.09 -37.74
N GLU A 345 -15.01 11.19 -36.85
CA GLU A 345 -15.83 10.06 -36.41
C GLU A 345 -16.63 10.33 -35.13
N ILE A 346 -16.17 11.25 -34.27
CA ILE A 346 -16.78 11.53 -32.96
C ILE A 346 -17.39 12.92 -32.91
N ASN A 347 -16.57 13.97 -32.98
CA ASN A 347 -17.05 15.35 -32.88
C ASN A 347 -15.97 16.32 -33.40
N PRO A 348 -16.25 17.25 -34.33
CA PRO A 348 -15.26 18.21 -34.81
C PRO A 348 -14.77 19.19 -33.72
N ASP A 349 -15.55 19.41 -32.66
CA ASP A 349 -15.15 20.22 -31.50
C ASP A 349 -14.36 19.37 -30.50
N MET A 350 -13.03 19.42 -30.59
CA MET A 350 -12.11 18.64 -29.74
C MET A 350 -12.25 18.96 -28.25
N SER A 351 -12.72 20.15 -27.88
CA SER A 351 -12.94 20.50 -26.47
C SER A 351 -14.03 19.66 -25.80
N LYS A 352 -14.88 18.98 -26.59
CA LYS A 352 -15.95 18.10 -26.13
C LYS A 352 -15.58 16.61 -26.12
N VAL A 353 -14.37 16.25 -26.58
CA VAL A 353 -13.94 14.85 -26.66
C VAL A 353 -12.78 14.63 -25.68
N PRO A 354 -13.03 13.96 -24.54
CA PRO A 354 -11.98 13.66 -23.57
C PRO A 354 -10.87 12.83 -24.20
N GLN A 355 -9.63 13.32 -24.08
CA GLN A 355 -8.44 12.69 -24.61
C GLN A 355 -7.35 12.69 -23.54
N VAL A 356 -6.54 11.63 -23.54
CA VAL A 356 -5.42 11.47 -22.61
C VAL A 356 -4.18 11.02 -23.35
N TRP A 357 -3.03 11.53 -22.96
CA TRP A 357 -1.73 11.05 -23.44
C TRP A 357 -0.81 10.82 -22.26
N ALA A 358 -0.37 9.58 -22.07
CA ALA A 358 0.61 9.26 -21.06
C ALA A 358 2.00 9.65 -21.52
N LEU A 359 2.66 10.48 -20.72
CA LEU A 359 4.04 10.87 -20.93
C LEU A 359 4.92 9.86 -20.18
N TYR A 360 4.94 8.63 -20.68
CA TYR A 360 5.58 7.50 -20.00
C TYR A 360 7.01 7.30 -20.52
N LYS A 361 7.96 7.11 -19.59
CA LYS A 361 9.39 6.87 -19.86
C LYS A 361 9.99 7.87 -20.86
N GLU A 362 10.37 7.43 -22.06
CA GLU A 362 11.02 8.27 -23.08
C GLU A 362 10.13 9.42 -23.57
N VAL A 363 8.81 9.24 -23.54
CA VAL A 363 7.85 10.27 -23.99
C VAL A 363 7.84 11.47 -23.04
N GLN A 364 8.10 11.25 -21.75
CA GLN A 364 8.31 12.33 -20.78
C GLN A 364 9.49 13.21 -21.20
N GLU A 365 10.61 12.61 -21.59
CA GLU A 365 11.79 13.37 -22.00
C GLU A 365 11.55 14.18 -23.27
N TYR A 366 10.78 13.65 -24.22
CA TYR A 366 10.41 14.37 -25.44
C TYR A 366 9.58 15.61 -25.11
N TYR A 367 8.62 15.48 -24.19
CA TYR A 367 7.82 16.60 -23.70
C TYR A 367 8.70 17.68 -23.05
N GLU A 368 9.61 17.28 -22.16
CA GLU A 368 10.53 18.19 -21.48
C GLU A 368 11.52 18.88 -22.44
N LYS A 369 11.84 18.24 -23.58
CA LYS A 369 12.68 18.79 -24.67
C LYS A 369 11.89 19.61 -25.69
N GLY A 370 10.59 19.81 -25.50
CA GLY A 370 9.76 20.74 -26.30
C GLY A 370 8.76 20.11 -27.25
N MET A 371 8.49 18.80 -27.17
CA MET A 371 7.39 18.15 -27.91
C MET A 371 6.05 18.82 -27.54
N ARG A 372 5.25 19.19 -28.53
CA ARG A 372 3.99 19.90 -28.29
C ARG A 372 2.83 18.92 -28.04
N VAL A 373 2.06 19.19 -27.00
CA VAL A 373 0.81 18.47 -26.68
C VAL A 373 -0.36 19.46 -26.75
N PRO A 374 -1.43 19.21 -27.52
CA PRO A 374 -2.60 20.10 -27.60
C PRO A 374 -3.19 20.39 -26.22
N ASP A 375 -3.63 21.62 -25.97
CA ASP A 375 -3.95 22.11 -24.62
C ASP A 375 -5.11 21.38 -23.93
N ASP A 376 -6.08 20.91 -24.72
CA ASP A 376 -7.25 20.14 -24.27
C ASP A 376 -6.93 18.67 -23.92
N VAL A 377 -5.75 18.17 -24.29
CA VAL A 377 -5.33 16.79 -23.98
C VAL A 377 -4.80 16.71 -22.56
N MET A 378 -5.37 15.79 -21.77
CA MET A 378 -4.90 15.50 -20.43
C MET A 378 -3.51 14.88 -20.46
N LEU A 379 -2.59 15.43 -19.66
CA LEU A 379 -1.29 14.82 -19.44
C LEU A 379 -1.41 13.75 -18.35
N LEU A 380 -1.17 12.49 -18.69
CA LEU A 380 -1.13 11.42 -17.70
C LEU A 380 0.31 11.18 -17.29
N TRP A 381 0.64 11.54 -16.05
CA TRP A 381 1.92 11.24 -15.44
C TRP A 381 1.90 9.83 -14.84
N CYS A 382 3.03 9.14 -14.89
CA CYS A 382 3.14 7.81 -14.30
C CYS A 382 4.08 7.83 -13.09
N ASP A 383 3.84 6.91 -12.16
CA ASP A 383 4.89 6.51 -11.24
C ASP A 383 6.00 5.74 -11.96
N ASP A 384 7.01 5.35 -11.18
CA ASP A 384 8.13 4.53 -11.64
C ASP A 384 7.82 3.03 -11.65
N ASN A 385 6.53 2.65 -11.65
CA ASN A 385 6.02 1.30 -11.47
C ASN A 385 6.25 0.71 -10.07
N TRP A 386 6.74 1.49 -9.11
CA TRP A 386 7.00 1.08 -7.72
C TRP A 386 6.33 2.01 -6.71
N GLY A 387 5.32 2.76 -7.16
CA GLY A 387 4.57 3.71 -6.34
C GLY A 387 5.35 4.97 -6.01
N ASN A 388 6.26 5.44 -6.88
CA ASN A 388 6.89 6.76 -6.73
C ASN A 388 6.64 7.60 -7.99
N ILE A 389 5.85 8.67 -7.87
CA ILE A 389 5.42 9.52 -8.98
C ILE A 389 6.63 10.19 -9.63
N ARG A 390 6.87 9.94 -10.92
CA ARG A 390 8.07 10.43 -11.63
C ARG A 390 8.03 11.92 -11.93
N ARG A 391 6.83 12.48 -12.13
CA ARG A 391 6.62 13.85 -12.59
C ARG A 391 5.24 14.35 -12.18
N LEU A 392 5.16 15.62 -11.80
CA LEU A 392 3.90 16.30 -11.46
C LEU A 392 3.86 17.69 -12.11
N PRO A 393 2.66 18.24 -12.39
CA PRO A 393 2.52 19.48 -13.16
C PRO A 393 3.29 20.68 -12.58
N THR A 394 4.03 21.38 -13.45
CA THR A 394 4.60 22.70 -13.14
C THR A 394 3.49 23.75 -13.04
N ALA A 395 3.80 24.92 -12.48
CA ALA A 395 2.82 26.02 -12.40
C ALA A 395 2.24 26.44 -13.77
N GLU A 396 3.01 26.30 -14.86
CA GLU A 396 2.53 26.59 -16.21
C GLU A 396 1.65 25.46 -16.76
N GLU A 397 2.04 24.20 -16.56
CA GLU A 397 1.27 23.04 -17.00
C GLU A 397 -0.10 22.95 -16.31
N ARG A 398 -0.23 23.46 -15.08
CA ARG A 398 -1.50 23.55 -14.35
C ARG A 398 -2.53 24.45 -15.04
N LYS A 399 -2.13 25.33 -15.96
CA LYS A 399 -3.03 26.22 -16.72
C LYS A 399 -3.69 25.54 -17.91
N ARG A 400 -3.20 24.36 -18.32
CA ARG A 400 -3.73 23.63 -19.49
C ARG A 400 -5.17 23.21 -19.28
N ALA A 401 -6.02 23.40 -20.30
CA ALA A 401 -7.44 23.06 -20.23
C ALA A 401 -7.69 21.56 -19.92
N GLY A 402 -6.88 20.68 -20.51
CA GLY A 402 -6.94 19.24 -20.30
C GLY A 402 -6.48 18.78 -18.91
N GLY A 403 -5.77 19.65 -18.16
CA GLY A 403 -5.18 19.34 -16.86
C GLY A 403 -4.23 18.13 -16.89
N ALA A 404 -4.08 17.46 -15.75
CA ALA A 404 -3.22 16.29 -15.61
C ALA A 404 -3.80 15.22 -14.68
N GLY A 405 -3.30 14.00 -14.83
CA GLY A 405 -3.63 12.84 -14.00
C GLY A 405 -2.40 12.03 -13.59
N VAL A 406 -2.64 10.94 -12.84
CA VAL A 406 -1.63 10.00 -12.37
C VAL A 406 -2.05 8.56 -12.67
N TYR A 407 -1.12 7.78 -13.23
CA TYR A 407 -1.13 6.33 -13.28
C TYR A 407 -0.17 5.78 -12.22
N TYR A 408 -0.68 4.98 -11.29
CA TYR A 408 0.04 4.45 -10.13
C TYR A 408 0.04 2.90 -10.14
N HIS A 409 0.93 2.26 -9.38
CA HIS A 409 1.00 0.79 -9.33
C HIS A 409 0.88 0.21 -7.91
N PHE A 410 0.01 -0.80 -7.77
CA PHE A 410 0.01 -1.76 -6.65
C PHE A 410 0.50 -3.15 -7.06
N ASP A 411 0.63 -3.39 -8.36
CA ASP A 411 1.13 -4.60 -8.99
C ASP A 411 2.01 -4.21 -10.19
N TYR A 412 3.01 -5.01 -10.53
CA TYR A 412 3.85 -4.75 -11.70
C TYR A 412 4.57 -5.97 -12.24
N VAL A 413 4.54 -6.14 -13.56
CA VAL A 413 5.45 -7.00 -14.33
C VAL A 413 6.62 -6.18 -14.91
N GLY A 414 7.82 -6.34 -14.36
CA GLY A 414 9.03 -5.71 -14.90
C GLY A 414 10.19 -5.61 -13.91
N GLY A 415 11.17 -4.77 -14.25
CA GLY A 415 12.39 -4.58 -13.46
C GLY A 415 12.22 -3.70 -12.21
N PRO A 416 13.12 -3.81 -11.22
CA PRO A 416 14.19 -4.81 -11.10
C PRO A 416 13.68 -6.24 -10.86
N ARG A 417 12.47 -6.39 -10.30
CA ARG A 417 11.77 -7.68 -10.16
C ARG A 417 10.27 -7.47 -10.03
N SER A 418 9.47 -8.28 -10.72
CA SER A 418 8.02 -8.21 -10.63
C SER A 418 7.53 -8.44 -9.19
N TYR A 419 6.42 -7.82 -8.83
CA TYR A 419 5.70 -8.06 -7.56
C TYR A 419 4.21 -8.21 -7.88
N LYS A 420 3.67 -9.42 -7.71
CA LYS A 420 2.40 -9.83 -8.34
C LYS A 420 1.47 -10.67 -7.46
N TRP A 421 1.93 -11.04 -6.28
CA TRP A 421 1.28 -12.10 -5.50
C TRP A 421 0.30 -11.58 -4.44
N ILE A 422 0.75 -10.68 -3.57
CA ILE A 422 -0.03 -10.15 -2.45
C ILE A 422 0.23 -8.65 -2.27
N ASN A 423 -0.58 -7.99 -1.44
CA ASN A 423 -0.40 -6.58 -1.14
C ASN A 423 0.98 -6.29 -0.48
N VAL A 424 1.70 -5.36 -1.10
CA VAL A 424 3.04 -4.87 -0.71
C VAL A 424 3.09 -3.35 -0.55
N THR A 425 1.93 -2.68 -0.50
CA THR A 425 1.80 -1.23 -0.60
C THR A 425 1.08 -0.66 0.63
N PRO A 426 1.81 -0.06 1.59
CA PRO A 426 1.22 0.51 2.79
C PRO A 426 0.48 1.83 2.50
N LEU A 427 -0.64 2.08 3.18
CA LEU A 427 -1.47 3.26 2.96
C LEU A 427 -0.74 4.60 3.14
N PRO A 428 0.16 4.78 4.14
CA PRO A 428 0.94 6.01 4.25
C PRO A 428 1.76 6.36 3.00
N LYS A 429 2.26 5.37 2.26
CA LYS A 429 2.98 5.58 0.99
C LYS A 429 2.03 6.08 -0.10
N VAL A 430 0.85 5.45 -0.21
CA VAL A 430 -0.19 5.90 -1.16
C VAL A 430 -0.63 7.33 -0.84
N TRP A 431 -0.88 7.61 0.44
CA TRP A 431 -1.27 8.94 0.90
C TRP A 431 -0.24 9.99 0.51
N GLU A 432 1.04 9.74 0.82
CA GLU A 432 2.11 10.72 0.60
C GLU A 432 2.27 11.08 -0.88
N GLN A 433 2.34 10.08 -1.76
CA GLN A 433 2.46 10.28 -3.19
C GLN A 433 1.21 10.93 -3.79
N MET A 434 0.02 10.45 -3.43
CA MET A 434 -1.22 11.01 -3.97
C MET A 434 -1.56 12.38 -3.37
N HIS A 435 -1.04 12.71 -2.18
CA HIS A 435 -1.10 14.07 -1.64
C HIS A 435 -0.26 15.03 -2.46
N LEU A 436 0.95 14.63 -2.88
CA LEU A 436 1.74 15.41 -3.85
C LEU A 436 0.95 15.61 -5.15
N ALA A 437 0.37 14.55 -5.71
CA ALA A 437 -0.45 14.65 -6.92
C ALA A 437 -1.60 15.65 -6.78
N TRP A 438 -2.29 15.62 -5.65
CA TRP A 438 -3.40 16.51 -5.36
C TRP A 438 -2.98 17.98 -5.28
N GLN A 439 -1.94 18.27 -4.50
CA GLN A 439 -1.43 19.62 -4.28
C GLN A 439 -0.80 20.21 -5.57
N TYR A 440 -0.20 19.37 -6.41
CA TYR A 440 0.30 19.76 -7.74
C TYR A 440 -0.78 19.77 -8.83
N GLN A 441 -2.05 19.60 -8.46
CA GLN A 441 -3.24 19.70 -9.33
C GLN A 441 -3.30 18.65 -10.47
N ALA A 442 -2.72 17.47 -10.27
CA ALA A 442 -2.92 16.32 -11.14
C ALA A 442 -4.26 15.62 -10.83
N ASN A 443 -5.37 16.38 -10.85
CA ASN A 443 -6.68 15.98 -10.33
C ASN A 443 -7.70 15.59 -11.41
N ARG A 444 -7.28 15.44 -12.67
CA ARG A 444 -8.20 15.04 -13.73
C ARG A 444 -8.46 13.55 -13.74
N MET A 445 -7.42 12.73 -13.53
CA MET A 445 -7.55 11.28 -13.57
C MET A 445 -6.58 10.63 -12.61
N TRP A 446 -7.07 9.78 -11.72
CA TRP A 446 -6.24 8.86 -10.93
C TRP A 446 -6.64 7.43 -11.28
N ILE A 447 -5.70 6.66 -11.82
CA ILE A 447 -5.87 5.23 -12.08
C ILE A 447 -4.73 4.45 -11.45
N VAL A 448 -5.03 3.27 -10.92
CA VAL A 448 -4.03 2.39 -10.31
C VAL A 448 -4.04 1.01 -10.96
N ASN A 449 -2.87 0.46 -11.30
CA ASN A 449 -2.71 -0.96 -11.63
C ASN A 449 -2.93 -1.79 -10.37
N VAL A 450 -3.91 -2.68 -10.43
CA VAL A 450 -4.32 -3.53 -9.30
C VAL A 450 -4.02 -5.01 -9.51
N GLY A 451 -3.27 -5.34 -10.56
CA GLY A 451 -3.02 -6.72 -10.95
C GLY A 451 -4.33 -7.46 -11.18
N ASP A 452 -4.46 -8.58 -10.49
CA ASP A 452 -5.64 -9.47 -10.46
C ASP A 452 -6.84 -8.92 -9.65
N LEU A 453 -6.79 -7.66 -9.18
CA LEU A 453 -7.72 -7.01 -8.24
C LEU A 453 -7.64 -7.56 -6.81
N LYS A 454 -7.70 -8.89 -6.64
CA LYS A 454 -7.44 -9.55 -5.35
C LYS A 454 -5.95 -9.92 -5.28
N PRO A 455 -5.27 -9.76 -4.13
CA PRO A 455 -5.78 -9.36 -2.82
C PRO A 455 -5.42 -7.89 -2.47
N MET A 456 -5.80 -6.94 -3.33
CA MET A 456 -5.49 -5.51 -3.20
C MET A 456 -6.67 -4.68 -2.67
N GLU A 457 -7.65 -5.29 -2.01
CA GLU A 457 -8.93 -4.65 -1.66
C GLU A 457 -8.74 -3.38 -0.81
N VAL A 458 -7.94 -3.47 0.25
CA VAL A 458 -7.69 -2.35 1.18
C VAL A 458 -7.01 -1.15 0.48
N PRO A 459 -5.87 -1.30 -0.22
CA PRO A 459 -5.26 -0.16 -0.89
C PRO A 459 -6.08 0.38 -2.08
N ILE A 460 -6.85 -0.46 -2.80
CA ILE A 460 -7.78 0.01 -3.85
C ILE A 460 -8.83 0.95 -3.27
N GLU A 461 -9.49 0.51 -2.20
CA GLU A 461 -10.55 1.29 -1.60
C GLU A 461 -10.00 2.60 -1.02
N PHE A 462 -8.82 2.55 -0.38
CA PHE A 462 -8.17 3.76 0.11
C PHE A 462 -7.84 4.73 -1.01
N PHE A 463 -7.28 4.25 -2.12
CA PHE A 463 -6.95 5.07 -3.29
C PHE A 463 -8.17 5.80 -3.85
N LEU A 464 -9.29 5.10 -4.03
CA LEU A 464 -10.53 5.71 -4.55
C LEU A 464 -11.21 6.61 -3.53
N THR A 465 -11.20 6.23 -2.24
CA THR A 465 -11.73 7.05 -1.15
C THR A 465 -10.93 8.35 -1.00
N TYR A 466 -9.61 8.28 -1.13
CA TYR A 466 -8.74 9.44 -1.11
C TYR A 466 -8.95 10.31 -2.35
N ALA A 467 -9.08 9.72 -3.54
CA ALA A 467 -9.39 10.46 -4.78
C ALA A 467 -10.73 11.20 -4.74
N TRP A 468 -11.72 10.65 -4.03
CA TRP A 468 -13.01 11.30 -3.83
C TRP A 468 -12.85 12.61 -3.04
N ASN A 469 -12.17 12.57 -1.88
CA ASN A 469 -11.98 13.75 -1.05
C ASN A 469 -10.66 13.68 -0.23
N PRO A 470 -9.53 14.14 -0.79
CA PRO A 470 -8.24 14.10 -0.10
C PRO A 470 -8.25 14.88 1.23
N ALA A 471 -9.00 15.98 1.30
CA ALA A 471 -9.08 16.84 2.48
C ALA A 471 -9.74 16.15 3.69
N ALA A 472 -10.55 15.11 3.46
CA ALA A 472 -11.16 14.33 4.54
C ALA A 472 -10.14 13.40 5.25
N TRP A 473 -9.01 13.12 4.61
CA TRP A 473 -8.02 12.15 5.07
C TRP A 473 -6.62 12.76 5.17
N PRO A 474 -6.39 13.70 6.10
CA PRO A 474 -5.04 14.17 6.41
C PRO A 474 -4.21 13.02 7.01
N ALA A 475 -2.88 13.17 7.02
CA ALA A 475 -1.94 12.12 7.43
C ALA A 475 -2.26 11.54 8.83
N GLU A 476 -2.71 12.38 9.76
CA GLU A 476 -3.02 11.99 11.14
C GLU A 476 -4.21 11.03 11.24
N ARG A 477 -5.08 11.01 10.22
CA ARG A 477 -6.28 10.16 10.16
C ARG A 477 -6.08 8.85 9.39
N LEU A 478 -4.86 8.55 8.94
CA LEU A 478 -4.58 7.27 8.29
C LEU A 478 -4.85 6.05 9.19
N PRO A 479 -4.52 6.07 10.50
CA PRO A 479 -4.92 4.98 11.41
C PRO A 479 -6.45 4.87 11.54
N ASP A 480 -7.16 6.01 11.59
CA ASP A 480 -8.63 6.03 11.67
C ASP A 480 -9.28 5.36 10.46
N TYR A 481 -8.72 5.54 9.26
CA TYR A 481 -9.24 4.92 8.05
C TYR A 481 -9.31 3.39 8.18
N LEU A 482 -8.19 2.76 8.57
CA LEU A 482 -8.13 1.31 8.73
C LEU A 482 -9.03 0.81 9.85
N LYS A 483 -9.14 1.56 10.94
CA LYS A 483 -10.08 1.24 12.03
C LYS A 483 -11.53 1.27 11.54
N LEU A 484 -11.91 2.28 10.76
CA LEU A 484 -13.24 2.41 10.18
C LEU A 484 -13.53 1.27 9.20
N TRP A 485 -12.58 0.94 8.32
CA TRP A 485 -12.66 -0.22 7.42
C TRP A 485 -12.87 -1.52 8.21
N ALA A 486 -12.01 -1.80 9.21
CA ALA A 486 -12.11 -3.00 10.02
C ALA A 486 -13.43 -3.07 10.80
N THR A 487 -13.91 -1.93 11.29
CA THR A 487 -15.22 -1.82 11.96
C THR A 487 -16.35 -2.16 11.01
N ARG A 488 -16.31 -1.66 9.76
CA ARG A 488 -17.32 -1.93 8.74
C ARG A 488 -17.37 -3.42 8.38
N GLU A 489 -16.23 -4.06 8.16
CA GLU A 489 -16.22 -5.47 7.74
C GLU A 489 -16.47 -6.45 8.90
N PHE A 490 -15.82 -6.22 10.04
CA PHE A 490 -15.71 -7.20 11.12
C PHE A 490 -16.42 -6.79 12.41
N GLY A 491 -16.83 -5.53 12.54
CA GLY A 491 -17.42 -4.97 13.74
C GLY A 491 -16.36 -4.33 14.66
N PRO A 492 -16.79 -3.56 15.68
CA PRO A 492 -15.90 -2.69 16.44
C PRO A 492 -15.02 -3.43 17.46
N GLU A 493 -15.41 -4.63 17.89
CA GLU A 493 -14.78 -5.33 19.03
C GLU A 493 -13.29 -5.64 18.82
N GLN A 494 -12.89 -5.97 17.59
CA GLN A 494 -11.51 -6.32 17.22
C GLN A 494 -10.92 -5.33 16.21
N ALA A 495 -11.61 -4.22 15.92
CA ALA A 495 -11.27 -3.34 14.80
C ALA A 495 -9.87 -2.71 14.92
N ASP A 496 -9.45 -2.34 16.13
CA ASP A 496 -8.11 -1.78 16.37
C ASP A 496 -7.00 -2.79 16.07
N ASP A 497 -7.15 -4.03 16.54
CA ASP A 497 -6.17 -5.09 16.28
C ASP A 497 -6.12 -5.48 14.80
N ILE A 498 -7.28 -5.56 14.14
CA ILE A 498 -7.36 -5.86 12.71
C ILE A 498 -6.71 -4.74 11.89
N ALA A 499 -7.00 -3.48 12.21
CA ALA A 499 -6.41 -2.32 11.55
C ALA A 499 -4.88 -2.30 11.67
N ASP A 500 -4.34 -2.55 12.87
CA ASP A 500 -2.89 -2.66 13.09
C ASP A 500 -2.30 -3.83 12.30
N ILE A 501 -2.91 -5.03 12.32
CA ILE A 501 -2.41 -6.17 11.54
C ILE A 501 -2.31 -5.82 10.05
N VAL A 502 -3.34 -5.19 9.49
CA VAL A 502 -3.38 -4.81 8.07
C VAL A 502 -2.35 -3.74 7.73
N ALA A 503 -2.19 -2.71 8.59
CA ALA A 503 -1.16 -1.70 8.43
C ALA A 503 0.24 -2.34 8.43
N ARG A 504 0.51 -3.21 9.41
CA ARG A 504 1.84 -3.76 9.66
C ARG A 504 2.27 -4.76 8.60
N TYR A 505 1.42 -5.70 8.16
CA TYR A 505 1.86 -6.64 7.12
C TYR A 505 2.17 -5.89 5.81
N ALA A 506 1.36 -4.90 5.44
CA ALA A 506 1.58 -4.12 4.21
C ALA A 506 2.86 -3.30 4.30
N LYS A 507 3.14 -2.71 5.46
CA LYS A 507 4.41 -2.02 5.75
C LYS A 507 5.59 -2.97 5.65
N TYR A 508 5.50 -4.15 6.26
CA TYR A 508 6.61 -5.09 6.29
C TYR A 508 6.90 -5.64 4.89
N ASN A 509 5.87 -5.95 4.11
CA ASN A 509 6.00 -6.31 2.69
C ASN A 509 6.50 -5.15 1.83
N GLY A 510 6.26 -3.91 2.27
CA GLY A 510 6.82 -2.70 1.67
C GLY A 510 8.31 -2.46 2.00
N ARG A 511 8.89 -3.16 2.99
CA ARG A 511 10.34 -3.11 3.28
C ARG A 511 11.12 -3.75 2.14
N HIS A 512 10.70 -4.95 1.74
CA HIS A 512 11.23 -5.69 0.60
C HIS A 512 10.14 -6.62 0.08
N LYS A 513 9.93 -6.64 -1.24
CA LYS A 513 8.85 -7.43 -1.85
C LYS A 513 9.10 -8.93 -1.66
N PRO A 514 8.07 -9.77 -1.43
CA PRO A 514 8.25 -11.21 -1.23
C PRO A 514 9.07 -11.89 -2.33
N GLU A 515 8.85 -11.52 -3.58
CA GLU A 515 9.55 -12.05 -4.76
C GLU A 515 11.03 -11.64 -4.79
N GLN A 516 11.41 -10.58 -4.08
CA GLN A 516 12.78 -10.09 -3.95
C GLN A 516 13.56 -10.73 -2.80
N LEU A 517 12.90 -11.44 -1.88
CA LEU A 517 13.55 -12.05 -0.72
C LEU A 517 14.61 -13.08 -1.11
N GLU A 518 15.73 -13.00 -0.40
CA GLU A 518 16.88 -13.89 -0.50
C GLU A 518 17.33 -14.30 0.91
N PRO A 519 18.05 -15.44 1.07
CA PRO A 519 18.49 -15.90 2.39
C PRO A 519 19.32 -14.90 3.21
N ASN A 520 19.91 -13.90 2.56
CA ASN A 520 20.75 -12.87 3.14
C ASN A 520 20.13 -11.45 3.09
N THR A 521 18.85 -11.30 2.73
CA THR A 521 18.17 -9.98 2.72
C THR A 521 18.29 -9.29 4.08
N TYR A 522 17.96 -10.02 5.16
CA TYR A 522 18.05 -9.54 6.53
C TYR A 522 19.30 -10.10 7.21
N SER A 523 19.98 -9.28 8.01
CA SER A 523 21.20 -9.72 8.70
C SER A 523 20.90 -10.83 9.71
N LEU A 524 21.57 -11.96 9.55
CA LEU A 524 21.46 -13.11 10.46
C LEU A 524 22.20 -12.91 11.78
N VAL A 525 23.14 -11.96 11.83
CA VAL A 525 24.07 -11.81 12.97
C VAL A 525 24.06 -10.40 13.56
N ASN A 526 23.77 -9.36 12.77
CA ASN A 526 23.79 -7.98 13.25
C ASN A 526 22.41 -7.54 13.75
N TYR A 527 22.40 -6.85 14.89
CA TYR A 527 21.22 -6.23 15.50
C TYR A 527 20.03 -7.16 15.79
N ASN A 528 20.22 -8.48 15.71
CA ASN A 528 19.16 -9.49 15.77
C ASN A 528 18.07 -9.27 14.70
N GLU A 529 18.44 -8.69 13.55
CA GLU A 529 17.51 -8.21 12.54
C GLU A 529 16.62 -9.33 11.99
N ALA A 530 17.21 -10.41 11.45
CA ALA A 530 16.44 -11.51 10.86
C ALA A 530 15.47 -12.16 11.85
N GLN A 531 15.88 -12.30 13.12
CA GLN A 531 15.01 -12.87 14.16
C GLN A 531 13.84 -11.92 14.47
N HIS A 532 14.08 -10.61 14.60
CA HIS A 532 12.99 -9.65 14.79
C HIS A 532 12.00 -9.65 13.64
N ILE A 533 12.46 -9.78 12.38
CA ILE A 533 11.56 -9.90 11.23
C ILE A 533 10.63 -11.10 11.38
N VAL A 534 11.18 -12.28 11.67
CA VAL A 534 10.39 -13.50 11.86
C VAL A 534 9.43 -13.36 13.04
N ASP A 535 9.90 -12.86 14.19
CA ASP A 535 9.10 -12.68 15.38
C ASP A 535 7.94 -11.68 15.16
N ASP A 536 8.22 -10.57 14.49
CA ASP A 536 7.23 -9.53 14.17
C ASP A 536 6.09 -10.10 13.31
N TYR A 537 6.43 -10.80 12.22
CA TYR A 537 5.42 -11.42 11.36
C TYR A 537 4.64 -12.54 12.07
N ASN A 538 5.32 -13.40 12.81
CA ASN A 538 4.68 -14.50 13.53
C ASN A 538 3.76 -14.00 14.65
N ALA A 539 4.12 -12.90 15.31
CA ALA A 539 3.25 -12.26 16.30
C ALA A 539 1.96 -11.70 15.65
N LEU A 540 2.05 -11.10 14.46
CA LEU A 540 0.88 -10.64 13.71
C LEU A 540 0.00 -11.82 13.27
N ALA A 541 0.61 -12.89 12.73
CA ALA A 541 -0.11 -14.08 12.30
C ALA A 541 -0.85 -14.74 13.48
N ALA A 542 -0.20 -14.89 14.64
CA ALA A 542 -0.82 -15.44 15.84
C ALA A 542 -2.00 -14.60 16.35
N ARG A 543 -1.88 -13.26 16.31
CA ARG A 543 -3.00 -12.34 16.62
C ARG A 543 -4.15 -12.53 15.64
N ALA A 544 -3.87 -12.60 14.34
CA ALA A 544 -4.88 -12.83 13.31
C ALA A 544 -5.59 -14.19 13.49
N GLU A 545 -4.87 -15.26 13.79
CA GLU A 545 -5.45 -16.58 14.06
C GLU A 545 -6.39 -16.56 15.27
N LYS A 546 -5.99 -15.89 16.36
CA LYS A 546 -6.83 -15.70 17.55
C LYS A 546 -8.13 -14.95 17.22
N ILE A 547 -8.05 -13.89 16.42
CA ILE A 547 -9.23 -13.13 15.97
C ILE A 547 -10.12 -14.00 15.09
N SER A 548 -9.56 -14.72 14.11
CA SER A 548 -10.30 -15.63 13.23
C SER A 548 -11.09 -16.67 14.03
N ALA A 549 -10.48 -17.24 15.07
CA ALA A 549 -11.14 -18.20 15.95
C ALA A 549 -12.30 -17.58 16.76
N ALA A 550 -12.18 -16.31 17.16
CA ALA A 550 -13.19 -15.58 17.91
C ALA A 550 -14.34 -15.05 17.04
N LEU A 551 -14.10 -14.81 15.74
CA LEU A 551 -15.10 -14.25 14.84
C LEU A 551 -16.27 -15.22 14.58
N PRO A 552 -17.50 -14.70 14.38
CA PRO A 552 -18.64 -15.47 13.89
C PRO A 552 -18.32 -16.20 12.59
N ALA A 553 -18.82 -17.42 12.43
CA ALA A 553 -18.50 -18.29 11.28
C ALA A 553 -18.74 -17.60 9.92
N ASN A 554 -19.81 -16.82 9.80
CA ASN A 554 -20.15 -16.11 8.56
C ASN A 554 -19.19 -14.96 8.21
N LYS A 555 -18.28 -14.56 9.11
CA LYS A 555 -17.24 -13.54 8.85
C LYS A 555 -15.87 -14.16 8.58
N ARG A 556 -15.68 -15.45 8.81
CA ARG A 556 -14.36 -16.08 8.78
C ARG A 556 -13.77 -16.16 7.37
N ASP A 557 -14.59 -16.33 6.34
CA ASP A 557 -14.10 -16.38 4.95
C ASP A 557 -13.62 -14.99 4.49
N ALA A 558 -14.37 -13.93 4.81
CA ALA A 558 -13.95 -12.55 4.59
C ALA A 558 -12.67 -12.22 5.38
N PHE A 559 -12.61 -12.62 6.64
CA PHE A 559 -11.44 -12.40 7.47
C PHE A 559 -10.22 -13.19 6.97
N TYR A 560 -10.43 -14.42 6.50
CA TYR A 560 -9.37 -15.25 5.95
C TYR A 560 -8.71 -14.56 4.77
N GLN A 561 -9.50 -14.12 3.79
CA GLN A 561 -8.96 -13.54 2.57
C GLN A 561 -8.42 -12.11 2.74
N LEU A 562 -9.03 -11.27 3.60
CA LEU A 562 -8.65 -9.86 3.76
C LEU A 562 -7.54 -9.64 4.79
N VAL A 563 -7.38 -10.54 5.77
CA VAL A 563 -6.49 -10.32 6.92
C VAL A 563 -5.57 -11.51 7.18
N LEU A 564 -6.12 -12.70 7.43
CA LEU A 564 -5.32 -13.84 7.92
C LEU A 564 -4.40 -14.44 6.85
N TYR A 565 -4.86 -14.60 5.62
CA TYR A 565 -4.04 -15.12 4.53
C TYR A 565 -2.83 -14.22 4.25
N PRO A 566 -2.97 -12.91 3.94
CA PRO A 566 -1.82 -12.09 3.57
C PRO A 566 -0.78 -12.02 4.69
N VAL A 567 -1.19 -11.89 5.96
CA VAL A 567 -0.22 -11.86 7.08
C VAL A 567 0.48 -13.20 7.28
N LYS A 568 -0.25 -14.32 7.22
CA LYS A 568 0.32 -15.64 7.46
C LYS A 568 1.22 -16.10 6.30
N ALA A 569 0.81 -15.84 5.06
CA ALA A 569 1.61 -16.12 3.89
C ALA A 569 2.92 -15.30 3.91
N SER A 570 2.85 -14.01 4.25
CA SER A 570 4.05 -13.17 4.42
C SER A 570 4.97 -13.68 5.53
N ALA A 571 4.40 -14.15 6.64
CA ALA A 571 5.17 -14.73 7.76
C ALA A 571 5.93 -15.99 7.34
N VAL A 572 5.24 -16.93 6.68
CA VAL A 572 5.81 -18.19 6.20
C VAL A 572 6.95 -17.94 5.21
N VAL A 573 6.78 -17.02 4.25
CA VAL A 573 7.82 -16.73 3.25
C VAL A 573 9.04 -16.06 3.87
N ASN A 574 8.86 -15.09 4.78
CA ASN A 574 9.98 -14.47 5.48
C ASN A 574 10.73 -15.48 6.36
N GLU A 575 10.00 -16.31 7.11
CA GLU A 575 10.61 -17.36 7.92
C GLU A 575 11.34 -18.40 7.05
N LEU A 576 10.82 -18.74 5.86
CA LEU A 576 11.45 -19.67 4.93
C LEU A 576 12.84 -19.16 4.51
N TYR A 577 12.94 -17.91 4.08
CA TYR A 577 14.23 -17.33 3.65
C TYR A 577 15.20 -17.14 4.81
N VAL A 578 14.74 -16.67 5.97
CA VAL A 578 15.59 -16.58 7.17
C VAL A 578 16.06 -17.96 7.64
N THR A 579 15.19 -18.97 7.61
CA THR A 579 15.54 -20.37 7.93
C THR A 579 16.59 -20.91 6.96
N ALA A 580 16.45 -20.64 5.66
CA ALA A 580 17.43 -21.03 4.66
C ALA A 580 18.78 -20.32 4.88
N GLY A 581 18.77 -19.03 5.23
CA GLY A 581 19.98 -18.27 5.55
C GLY A 581 20.69 -18.81 6.79
N LEU A 582 19.94 -19.04 7.88
CA LEU A 582 20.47 -19.66 9.10
C LEU A 582 21.00 -21.07 8.83
N ASN A 583 20.31 -21.87 8.00
CA ASN A 583 20.77 -23.19 7.61
C ASN A 583 22.14 -23.14 6.91
N GLN A 584 22.33 -22.22 5.97
CA GLN A 584 23.59 -22.03 5.27
C GLN A 584 24.71 -21.58 6.23
N LEU A 585 24.43 -20.59 7.08
CA LEU A 585 25.37 -20.11 8.11
C LEU A 585 25.76 -21.24 9.07
N TYR A 586 24.78 -22.00 9.55
CA TYR A 586 24.99 -23.08 10.52
C TYR A 586 25.76 -24.24 9.90
N GLY A 587 25.58 -24.48 8.60
CA GLY A 587 26.37 -25.43 7.83
C GLY A 587 27.85 -25.06 7.80
N VAL A 588 28.18 -23.79 7.57
CA VAL A 588 29.57 -23.27 7.63
C VAL A 588 30.15 -23.39 9.04
N GLN A 589 29.34 -23.11 10.07
CA GLN A 589 29.74 -23.25 11.48
C GLN A 589 29.83 -24.73 11.94
N GLY A 590 29.34 -25.68 11.14
CA GLY A 590 29.29 -27.10 11.47
C GLY A 590 28.30 -27.44 12.59
N ARG A 591 27.23 -26.66 12.77
CA ARG A 591 26.22 -26.90 13.81
C ARG A 591 25.36 -28.11 13.46
N ALA A 592 25.15 -29.03 14.41
CA ALA A 592 24.26 -30.18 14.23
C ALA A 592 22.81 -29.77 13.88
N ALA A 593 22.37 -28.60 14.35
CA ALA A 593 21.06 -28.01 14.05
C ALA A 593 20.84 -27.65 12.56
N THR A 594 21.87 -27.72 11.71
CA THR A 594 21.77 -27.45 10.26
C THR A 594 20.69 -28.30 9.60
N ASN A 595 20.64 -29.59 9.90
CA ASN A 595 19.69 -30.52 9.29
C ASN A 595 18.24 -30.28 9.77
N ASP A 596 18.07 -29.79 11.00
CA ASP A 596 16.74 -29.41 11.53
C ASP A 596 16.20 -28.19 10.79
N LEU A 597 17.04 -27.19 10.52
CA LEU A 597 16.66 -26.03 9.72
C LEU A 597 16.35 -26.40 8.26
N ALA A 598 17.08 -27.35 7.67
CA ALA A 598 16.73 -27.87 6.34
C ALA A 598 15.35 -28.55 6.34
N THR A 599 14.99 -29.23 7.43
CA THR A 599 13.65 -29.82 7.60
C THR A 599 12.57 -28.75 7.79
N ARG A 600 12.85 -27.71 8.60
CA ARG A 600 11.95 -26.57 8.79
C ARG A 600 11.69 -25.82 7.48
N ALA A 601 12.72 -25.57 6.67
CA ALA A 601 12.55 -24.93 5.36
C ALA A 601 11.62 -25.74 4.44
N ARG A 602 11.75 -27.08 4.40
CA ARG A 602 10.82 -27.93 3.65
C ARG A 602 9.39 -27.84 4.18
N SER A 603 9.21 -27.78 5.50
CA SER A 603 7.90 -27.61 6.12
C SER A 603 7.26 -26.26 5.79
N LEU A 604 8.03 -25.17 5.83
CA LEU A 604 7.54 -23.82 5.51
C LEU A 604 7.14 -23.71 4.03
N PHE A 605 7.93 -24.31 3.13
CA PHE A 605 7.58 -24.39 1.71
C PHE A 605 6.29 -25.19 1.47
N ALA A 606 6.04 -26.25 2.23
CA ALA A 606 4.78 -26.98 2.18
C ALA A 606 3.61 -26.19 2.79
N GLU A 607 3.87 -25.42 3.85
CA GLU A 607 2.86 -24.55 4.48
C GLU A 607 2.39 -23.43 3.55
N ASP A 608 3.30 -22.81 2.79
CA ASP A 608 2.96 -21.85 1.74
C ASP A 608 1.94 -22.42 0.73
N ALA A 609 2.24 -23.62 0.20
CA ALA A 609 1.38 -24.30 -0.75
C ALA A 609 -0.01 -24.62 -0.15
N GLU A 610 -0.06 -25.03 1.13
CA GLU A 610 -1.33 -25.31 1.81
C GLU A 610 -2.17 -24.05 2.07
N LEU A 611 -1.53 -22.91 2.38
CA LEU A 611 -2.23 -21.64 2.52
C LEU A 611 -2.90 -21.22 1.21
N ALA A 612 -2.17 -21.35 0.09
CA ALA A 612 -2.71 -21.08 -1.24
C ALA A 612 -3.85 -22.05 -1.60
N ARG A 613 -3.71 -23.34 -1.30
CA ARG A 613 -4.77 -24.34 -1.49
C ARG A 613 -6.04 -23.97 -0.72
N ARG A 614 -5.91 -23.66 0.57
CA ARG A 614 -7.04 -23.27 1.42
C ARG A 614 -7.77 -22.01 0.93
N TYR A 615 -7.04 -21.01 0.45
CA TYR A 615 -7.64 -19.81 -0.15
C TYR A 615 -8.47 -20.15 -1.41
N GLN A 616 -7.97 -21.08 -2.22
CA GLN A 616 -8.55 -21.40 -3.52
C GLN A 616 -9.70 -22.41 -3.43
N GLU A 617 -9.63 -23.36 -2.51
CA GLU A 617 -10.52 -24.52 -2.47
C GLU A 617 -11.51 -24.50 -1.29
N ASP A 618 -11.09 -24.03 -0.12
CA ASP A 618 -11.88 -24.23 1.11
C ASP A 618 -12.80 -23.06 1.43
N ILE A 619 -12.29 -21.82 1.36
CA ILE A 619 -13.08 -20.64 1.74
C ILE A 619 -14.17 -20.36 0.70
N SER A 620 -15.32 -19.89 1.17
CA SER A 620 -16.44 -19.49 0.31
C SER A 620 -16.88 -20.57 -0.69
N GLY A 621 -16.68 -21.85 -0.35
CA GLY A 621 -16.99 -22.98 -1.23
C GLY A 621 -16.18 -23.01 -2.53
N GLY A 622 -14.90 -22.61 -2.48
CA GLY A 622 -14.01 -22.58 -3.64
C GLY A 622 -14.25 -21.42 -4.59
N LYS A 623 -14.95 -20.36 -4.12
CA LYS A 623 -15.28 -19.20 -4.95
C LYS A 623 -14.06 -18.53 -5.57
N TRP A 624 -12.92 -18.55 -4.89
CA TRP A 624 -11.68 -17.84 -5.28
C TRP A 624 -10.59 -18.75 -5.81
N HIS A 625 -10.96 -19.90 -6.38
CA HIS A 625 -10.04 -20.80 -7.04
C HIS A 625 -9.17 -20.06 -8.08
N HIS A 626 -7.88 -20.39 -8.18
CA HIS A 626 -6.85 -19.69 -8.99
C HIS A 626 -6.32 -18.35 -8.46
N MET A 627 -7.02 -17.63 -7.57
CA MET A 627 -6.59 -16.27 -7.16
C MET A 627 -5.23 -16.24 -6.42
N MET A 628 -4.75 -17.36 -5.91
CA MET A 628 -3.42 -17.50 -5.28
C MET A 628 -2.48 -18.43 -6.06
N SER A 629 -2.66 -18.50 -7.38
CA SER A 629 -1.85 -19.36 -8.28
C SER A 629 -0.56 -18.70 -8.77
N GLN A 630 -0.36 -17.42 -8.48
CA GLN A 630 0.84 -16.67 -8.87
C GLN A 630 2.10 -17.26 -8.22
N THR A 631 3.11 -17.54 -9.04
CA THR A 631 4.42 -17.98 -8.54
C THR A 631 5.17 -16.79 -7.93
N HIS A 632 5.70 -17.01 -6.73
CA HIS A 632 6.31 -15.97 -5.89
C HIS A 632 7.62 -16.41 -5.22
N LEU A 633 8.04 -17.68 -5.37
CA LEU A 633 9.28 -18.23 -4.82
C LEU A 633 10.24 -18.70 -5.91
N GLY A 634 11.52 -18.33 -5.79
CA GLY A 634 12.59 -18.80 -6.69
C GLY A 634 12.87 -17.90 -7.89
N TYR A 635 12.60 -16.60 -7.78
CA TYR A 635 13.00 -15.62 -8.78
C TYR A 635 14.53 -15.54 -8.88
N THR A 636 15.06 -15.51 -10.11
CA THR A 636 16.51 -15.35 -10.39
C THR A 636 16.80 -14.20 -11.35
N TYR A 637 15.77 -13.52 -11.84
CA TYR A 637 15.82 -12.35 -12.71
C TYR A 637 14.53 -11.55 -12.52
N TRP A 638 14.23 -10.60 -13.40
CA TRP A 638 13.08 -9.71 -13.24
C TRP A 638 11.73 -10.43 -13.28
N ASN A 639 11.57 -11.51 -14.05
CA ASN A 639 10.28 -12.18 -14.25
C ASN A 639 10.15 -13.47 -13.42
N GLN A 640 8.92 -13.97 -13.33
CA GLN A 640 8.55 -15.13 -12.52
C GLN A 640 9.14 -16.45 -13.01
N PRO A 641 9.44 -17.39 -12.10
CA PRO A 641 9.70 -18.78 -12.47
C PRO A 641 8.38 -19.48 -12.86
N GLN A 642 8.50 -20.58 -13.61
CA GLN A 642 7.34 -21.39 -14.02
C GLN A 642 6.63 -22.08 -12.84
N ARG A 643 7.33 -22.30 -11.72
CA ARG A 643 6.83 -22.93 -10.49
C ARG A 643 7.53 -22.30 -9.29
N ASN A 644 6.88 -22.34 -8.12
CA ASN A 644 7.55 -22.03 -6.87
C ASN A 644 8.70 -23.02 -6.64
N VAL A 645 9.89 -22.50 -6.34
CA VAL A 645 11.09 -23.30 -6.06
C VAL A 645 11.59 -22.96 -4.65
N MET A 646 11.70 -23.98 -3.80
CA MET A 646 12.23 -23.83 -2.44
C MET A 646 13.69 -23.32 -2.50
N PRO A 647 14.09 -22.35 -1.65
CA PRO A 647 15.49 -21.93 -1.56
C PRO A 647 16.42 -23.11 -1.21
N PRO A 648 17.67 -23.11 -1.71
CA PRO A 648 18.60 -24.19 -1.45
C PRO A 648 18.98 -24.26 0.04
N VAL A 649 19.08 -25.49 0.55
CA VAL A 649 19.47 -25.80 1.93
C VAL A 649 20.67 -26.74 1.96
N THR A 650 21.53 -26.54 2.94
CA THR A 650 22.66 -27.40 3.30
C THR A 650 22.18 -28.59 4.14
N GLN A 651 22.70 -29.78 3.82
CA GLN A 651 22.66 -30.95 4.70
C GLN A 651 24.08 -31.39 5.04
N MET A 652 24.30 -31.79 6.29
CA MET A 652 25.61 -32.16 6.80
C MET A 652 25.58 -33.57 7.38
N GLN A 653 26.67 -34.32 7.16
CA GLN A 653 26.94 -35.55 7.89
C GLN A 653 27.51 -35.19 9.27
N VAL A 654 26.69 -35.31 10.32
CA VAL A 654 27.07 -34.98 11.69
C VAL A 654 27.87 -36.16 12.30
N PRO A 655 29.12 -35.98 12.77
CA PRO A 655 29.89 -37.02 13.44
C PRO A 655 29.20 -37.58 14.69
N LYS A 656 29.51 -38.84 15.07
CA LYS A 656 28.91 -39.46 16.26
C LYS A 656 29.36 -38.81 17.57
N THR A 657 30.66 -38.57 17.70
CA THR A 657 31.29 -38.05 18.92
C THR A 657 30.82 -36.64 19.22
N ALA A 658 30.55 -36.33 20.49
CA ALA A 658 30.25 -34.97 20.94
C ALA A 658 31.41 -34.03 20.58
N ASP A 659 31.09 -32.86 20.03
CA ASP A 659 32.07 -31.83 19.69
C ASP A 659 31.44 -30.46 19.96
N MET A 660 32.03 -29.71 20.89
CA MET A 660 31.48 -28.43 21.35
C MET A 660 31.94 -27.31 20.41
N GLY A 661 30.98 -26.53 19.91
CA GLY A 661 31.22 -25.24 19.28
C GLY A 661 30.62 -24.07 20.07
N VAL A 662 31.18 -22.88 19.87
CA VAL A 662 30.70 -21.64 20.50
C VAL A 662 30.62 -20.53 19.46
N ALA A 663 29.45 -19.92 19.31
CA ALA A 663 29.24 -18.71 18.51
C ALA A 663 28.84 -17.53 19.41
N VAL A 664 29.20 -16.32 18.99
CA VAL A 664 28.90 -15.08 19.71
C VAL A 664 27.95 -14.22 18.88
N GLU A 665 27.03 -13.50 19.53
CA GLU A 665 26.17 -12.50 18.88
C GLU A 665 27.00 -11.53 18.02
N GLY A 666 26.55 -11.24 16.79
CA GLY A 666 27.27 -10.34 15.87
C GLY A 666 28.36 -10.99 15.04
N SER A 667 28.56 -12.32 15.12
CA SER A 667 29.60 -13.00 14.36
C SER A 667 29.05 -14.13 13.50
N GLU A 668 29.52 -14.19 12.25
CA GLU A 668 29.34 -15.35 11.38
C GLU A 668 30.31 -16.50 11.73
N LEU A 669 31.38 -16.19 12.47
CA LEU A 669 32.38 -17.16 12.88
C LEU A 669 31.97 -17.88 14.16
N ALA A 670 32.41 -19.14 14.27
CA ALA A 670 32.23 -19.94 15.48
C ALA A 670 33.50 -20.72 15.81
N TRP A 671 33.79 -20.85 17.09
CA TRP A 671 34.90 -21.66 17.60
C TRP A 671 34.52 -23.14 17.64
N PRO A 672 35.45 -24.08 17.35
CA PRO A 672 36.81 -23.84 16.85
C PRO A 672 36.83 -23.56 15.34
N GLY A 673 37.67 -22.60 14.90
CA GLY A 673 37.84 -22.23 13.49
C GLY A 673 39.11 -21.43 13.21
N ARG A 674 39.56 -21.36 11.95
CA ARG A 674 40.89 -20.87 11.50
C ARG A 674 41.19 -19.39 11.84
N GLU A 675 40.22 -18.63 12.33
CA GLU A 675 40.34 -17.21 12.70
C GLU A 675 39.71 -16.88 14.07
N THR A 676 39.43 -17.89 14.90
CA THR A 676 38.68 -17.73 16.17
C THR A 676 39.55 -17.44 17.40
N GLY A 677 40.76 -16.90 17.19
CA GLY A 677 41.81 -16.79 18.21
C GLY A 677 41.38 -16.21 19.56
N THR A 678 40.40 -15.31 19.60
CA THR A 678 39.67 -14.95 20.83
C THR A 678 38.24 -14.51 20.48
N LEU A 679 37.23 -15.29 20.89
CA LEU A 679 35.83 -14.90 20.74
C LEU A 679 35.55 -13.64 21.59
N SER A 680 34.80 -12.69 21.06
CA SER A 680 34.37 -11.50 21.80
C SER A 680 32.90 -11.22 21.53
N LEU A 681 32.13 -11.02 22.59
CA LEU A 681 30.78 -10.48 22.48
C LEU A 681 30.81 -9.03 21.96
N GLN A 682 29.67 -8.59 21.46
CA GLN A 682 29.37 -7.16 21.41
C GLN A 682 29.40 -6.58 22.83
N THR A 683 29.78 -5.31 22.94
CA THR A 683 29.90 -4.62 24.22
C THR A 683 28.57 -4.64 24.98
N LEU A 684 28.62 -5.00 26.26
CA LEU A 684 27.56 -4.70 27.21
C LEU A 684 27.67 -3.21 27.56
N ASP A 685 26.58 -2.46 27.41
CA ASP A 685 26.57 -1.02 27.62
C ASP A 685 25.45 -0.65 28.62
N VAL A 686 25.80 0.16 29.63
CA VAL A 686 24.88 0.57 30.70
C VAL A 686 23.67 1.34 30.18
N PHE A 687 23.79 2.03 29.03
CA PHE A 687 22.71 2.80 28.45
C PHE A 687 21.72 1.94 27.67
N GLU A 688 22.22 0.94 26.92
CA GLU A 688 21.34 -0.02 26.24
C GLU A 688 20.67 -0.96 27.24
N ASN A 689 21.39 -1.31 28.32
CA ASN A 689 20.99 -2.29 29.32
C ASN A 689 20.44 -3.59 28.68
N LYS A 690 20.99 -3.96 27.53
CA LYS A 690 20.56 -5.11 26.74
C LYS A 690 21.51 -6.27 26.99
N ALA A 691 20.93 -7.42 27.33
CA ALA A 691 21.69 -8.67 27.42
C ALA A 691 22.23 -9.07 26.04
N ARG A 692 23.44 -9.60 26.02
CA ARG A 692 24.05 -10.24 24.84
C ARG A 692 23.88 -11.74 24.91
N PHE A 693 24.19 -12.45 23.84
CA PHE A 693 24.15 -13.92 23.88
C PHE A 693 25.36 -14.61 23.27
N ILE A 694 25.62 -15.80 23.81
CA ILE A 694 26.44 -16.82 23.16
C ILE A 694 25.59 -18.05 22.88
N ASP A 695 25.89 -18.75 21.80
CA ASP A 695 25.31 -20.05 21.48
C ASP A 695 26.38 -21.12 21.71
N VAL A 696 26.17 -21.99 22.69
CA VAL A 696 26.95 -23.24 22.85
C VAL A 696 26.24 -24.32 22.07
N PHE A 697 26.91 -24.95 21.11
CA PHE A 697 26.28 -25.89 20.19
C PHE A 697 27.07 -27.16 19.99
N ASN A 698 26.38 -28.20 19.55
CA ASN A 698 26.97 -29.48 19.18
C ASN A 698 27.30 -29.50 17.70
N ARG A 699 28.48 -30.01 17.38
CA ARG A 699 28.93 -30.35 16.03
C ARG A 699 28.86 -31.87 15.79
N GLY A 700 28.59 -32.64 16.85
CA GLY A 700 28.35 -34.08 16.84
C GLY A 700 26.91 -34.48 17.17
N GLN A 701 26.67 -35.79 17.32
CA GLN A 701 25.36 -36.35 17.65
C GLN A 701 25.19 -36.64 19.15
N GLN A 702 26.26 -37.07 19.83
CA GLN A 702 26.19 -37.35 21.26
C GLN A 702 26.03 -36.03 22.04
N PRO A 703 25.05 -35.93 22.94
CA PRO A 703 24.89 -34.75 23.77
C PRO A 703 26.03 -34.65 24.79
N PHE A 704 26.36 -33.42 25.19
CA PHE A 704 27.38 -33.16 26.22
C PHE A 704 26.87 -32.16 27.25
N ASP A 705 27.41 -32.24 28.46
CA ASP A 705 27.18 -31.23 29.49
C ASP A 705 28.16 -30.07 29.30
N TYR A 706 27.69 -28.85 29.57
CA TYR A 706 28.50 -27.64 29.52
C TYR A 706 28.42 -26.86 30.83
N THR A 707 29.48 -26.09 31.10
CA THR A 707 29.54 -25.12 32.19
C THR A 707 30.16 -23.83 31.70
N ILE A 708 29.66 -22.71 32.22
CA ILE A 708 30.13 -21.35 31.93
C ILE A 708 30.40 -20.67 33.27
N SER A 709 31.61 -20.18 33.43
CA SER A 709 32.01 -19.37 34.59
C SER A 709 32.44 -17.99 34.12
N ALA A 710 31.95 -16.95 34.79
CA ALA A 710 32.42 -15.58 34.57
C ALA A 710 33.63 -15.30 35.47
N SER A 711 34.57 -14.49 34.99
CA SER A 711 35.70 -14.01 35.79
C SER A 711 35.27 -13.07 36.92
N GLU A 712 34.05 -12.53 36.84
CA GLU A 712 33.55 -11.47 37.71
C GLU A 712 32.14 -11.80 38.24
N PRO A 713 31.84 -11.55 39.52
CA PRO A 713 30.57 -11.96 40.15
C PRO A 713 29.36 -11.12 39.75
N TRP A 714 29.56 -9.94 39.17
CA TRP A 714 28.52 -9.03 38.70
C TRP A 714 28.10 -9.31 37.25
N ILE A 715 28.79 -10.20 36.53
CA ILE A 715 28.29 -10.77 35.27
C ILE A 715 27.22 -11.81 35.61
N THR A 716 26.08 -11.70 34.94
CA THR A 716 24.94 -12.61 35.12
C THR A 716 24.74 -13.46 33.87
N LEU A 717 24.49 -14.75 34.10
CA LEU A 717 24.18 -15.74 33.08
C LEU A 717 22.81 -16.35 33.41
N ASP A 718 21.90 -16.45 32.44
CA ASP A 718 20.60 -17.09 32.67
C ASP A 718 20.75 -18.62 32.83
N LYS A 719 21.69 -19.22 32.09
CA LYS A 719 21.94 -20.67 32.04
C LYS A 719 23.44 -20.94 32.12
N PRO A 720 24.06 -20.89 33.32
CA PRO A 720 25.50 -21.09 33.48
C PRO A 720 25.94 -22.55 33.28
N SER A 721 25.03 -23.51 33.28
CA SER A 721 25.32 -24.91 33.01
C SER A 721 24.10 -25.62 32.45
N GLY A 722 24.31 -26.72 31.73
CA GLY A 722 23.22 -27.55 31.23
C GLY A 722 23.74 -28.62 30.28
N LYS A 723 22.82 -29.17 29.47
CA LYS A 723 23.11 -30.23 28.50
C LYS A 723 22.79 -29.76 27.09
N VAL A 724 23.73 -29.90 26.17
CA VAL A 724 23.58 -29.55 24.76
C VAL A 724 23.34 -30.81 23.95
N ALA A 725 22.14 -30.94 23.39
CA ALA A 725 21.84 -31.94 22.36
C ALA A 725 22.22 -31.39 20.97
N THR A 726 21.62 -30.25 20.60
CA THR A 726 21.92 -29.53 19.36
C THR A 726 22.53 -28.16 19.64
N GLN A 727 21.87 -27.33 20.45
CA GLN A 727 22.31 -25.99 20.79
C GLN A 727 21.67 -25.44 22.07
N GLN A 728 22.34 -24.51 22.71
CA GLN A 728 21.87 -23.78 23.89
C GLN A 728 22.32 -22.32 23.81
N ARG A 729 21.36 -21.40 23.71
CA ARG A 729 21.61 -19.98 23.89
C ARG A 729 21.73 -19.62 25.36
N VAL A 730 22.74 -18.84 25.71
CA VAL A 730 22.97 -18.31 27.06
C VAL A 730 23.03 -16.78 26.98
N LEU A 731 22.16 -16.12 27.75
CA LEU A 731 22.12 -14.67 27.87
C LEU A 731 23.18 -14.21 28.87
N VAL A 732 23.93 -13.17 28.50
CA VAL A 732 25.01 -12.56 29.26
C VAL A 732 24.64 -11.12 29.53
N ASN A 733 24.62 -10.72 30.81
CA ASN A 733 24.37 -9.34 31.21
C ASN A 733 25.25 -8.96 32.41
N ALA A 734 25.12 -7.73 32.92
CA ALA A 734 25.81 -7.25 34.11
C ALA A 734 24.82 -6.61 35.10
N ARG A 735 25.05 -6.80 36.40
CA ARG A 735 24.42 -5.99 37.45
C ARG A 735 25.12 -4.64 37.51
N TRP A 736 24.67 -3.69 36.69
CA TRP A 736 25.35 -2.39 36.47
C TRP A 736 25.65 -1.58 37.74
N ALA A 737 24.85 -1.74 38.79
CA ALA A 737 25.09 -1.13 40.09
C ALA A 737 26.36 -1.67 40.78
N ASP A 738 26.69 -2.95 40.55
CA ASP A 738 27.82 -3.65 41.16
C ASP A 738 29.10 -3.54 40.31
N VAL A 739 29.01 -3.07 39.06
CA VAL A 739 30.17 -2.90 38.16
C VAL A 739 31.02 -1.72 38.65
N PRO A 740 32.27 -1.94 39.09
CA PRO A 740 33.15 -0.86 39.52
C PRO A 740 33.52 0.08 38.35
N ASP A 741 33.78 1.34 38.66
CA ASP A 741 34.29 2.29 37.68
C ASP A 741 35.67 1.85 37.16
N GLY A 742 35.94 2.06 35.87
CA GLY A 742 37.21 1.68 35.22
C GLY A 742 37.30 0.22 34.77
N VAL A 743 36.26 -0.60 35.00
CA VAL A 743 36.19 -1.95 34.41
C VAL A 743 35.69 -1.86 32.96
N HIS A 744 36.49 -2.40 32.04
CA HIS A 744 36.21 -2.35 30.59
C HIS A 744 35.99 -3.72 29.95
N SER A 745 36.25 -4.82 30.67
CA SER A 745 36.01 -6.16 30.18
C SER A 745 35.92 -7.18 31.31
N ALA A 746 35.16 -8.24 31.07
CA ALA A 746 35.21 -9.50 31.80
C ALA A 746 35.47 -10.66 30.81
N THR A 747 35.63 -11.87 31.34
CA THR A 747 35.85 -13.08 30.52
C THR A 747 34.90 -14.19 30.97
N LEU A 748 34.31 -14.89 30.01
CA LEU A 748 33.61 -16.15 30.23
C LEU A 748 34.54 -17.32 29.89
N THR A 749 34.60 -18.31 30.77
CA THR A 749 35.21 -19.61 30.50
C THR A 749 34.10 -20.62 30.25
N ILE A 750 34.14 -21.27 29.08
CA ILE A 750 33.15 -22.26 28.65
C ILE A 750 33.85 -23.61 28.53
N SER A 751 33.33 -24.61 29.22
CA SER A 751 33.86 -25.99 29.19
C SER A 751 32.75 -26.98 28.82
N GLY A 752 33.05 -27.93 27.94
CA GLY A 752 32.12 -28.97 27.50
C GLY A 752 32.80 -29.91 26.50
N ALA A 753 32.28 -31.15 26.36
CA ALA A 753 32.84 -32.17 25.47
C ALA A 753 34.37 -32.41 25.59
N GLY A 754 34.94 -32.24 26.80
CA GLY A 754 36.38 -32.43 27.05
C GLY A 754 37.28 -31.28 26.58
N VAL A 755 36.71 -30.18 26.07
CA VAL A 755 37.43 -28.99 25.62
C VAL A 755 36.99 -27.74 26.39
N LYS A 756 37.80 -26.68 26.30
CA LYS A 756 37.55 -25.39 26.95
C LYS A 756 37.92 -24.23 26.03
N THR A 757 37.13 -23.16 26.07
CA THR A 757 37.40 -21.90 25.37
C THR A 757 37.02 -20.69 26.23
N THR A 758 37.42 -19.50 25.79
CA THR A 758 37.14 -18.24 26.48
C THR A 758 36.45 -17.24 25.56
N VAL A 759 35.48 -16.50 26.09
CA VAL A 759 34.81 -15.39 25.40
C VAL A 759 35.07 -14.11 26.17
N LYS A 760 35.60 -13.09 25.50
CA LYS A 760 35.72 -11.74 26.04
C LYS A 760 34.34 -11.08 26.10
N VAL A 761 34.04 -10.42 27.21
CA VAL A 761 32.84 -9.62 27.43
C VAL A 761 33.29 -8.17 27.58
N PRO A 762 33.29 -7.35 26.52
CA PRO A 762 33.57 -5.92 26.66
C PRO A 762 32.44 -5.23 27.44
N LEU A 763 32.79 -4.25 28.27
CA LEU A 763 31.85 -3.45 29.06
C LEU A 763 32.05 -1.96 28.88
N ARG A 764 30.96 -1.22 29.00
CA ARG A 764 30.96 0.24 28.97
C ARG A 764 30.01 0.84 29.99
N LYS A 765 30.59 1.57 30.94
CA LYS A 765 29.93 2.41 31.93
C LYS A 765 30.76 3.69 32.11
N PRO A 766 30.50 4.76 31.35
CA PRO A 766 31.25 6.00 31.50
C PRO A 766 30.90 6.72 32.81
N ALA A 767 31.85 7.50 33.33
CA ALA A 767 31.61 8.34 34.50
C ALA A 767 30.48 9.34 34.23
N GLY A 768 29.58 9.52 35.20
CA GLY A 768 28.45 10.46 35.07
C GLY A 768 27.33 10.00 34.14
N ALA A 769 27.24 8.71 33.79
CA ALA A 769 26.22 8.15 32.90
C ALA A 769 24.78 8.63 33.19
N ALA A 770 24.38 8.71 34.47
CA ALA A 770 23.03 9.13 34.87
C ALA A 770 22.67 10.58 34.51
N ALA A 771 23.65 11.45 34.26
CA ALA A 771 23.43 12.86 33.93
C ALA A 771 23.39 13.15 32.42
N MET A 772 23.69 12.15 31.58
CA MET A 772 23.70 12.31 30.12
C MET A 772 22.28 12.40 29.56
N LYS A 773 22.10 13.19 28.51
CA LYS A 773 20.78 13.50 27.90
C LYS A 773 20.83 13.39 26.38
N GLY A 774 19.68 13.12 25.78
CA GLY A 774 19.55 12.94 24.34
C GLY A 774 19.84 11.50 23.91
N PHE A 775 20.13 11.31 22.62
CA PHE A 775 20.48 10.01 22.07
C PHE A 775 21.93 9.64 22.40
N ILE A 776 22.13 8.47 23.01
CA ILE A 776 23.43 8.07 23.52
C ILE A 776 24.16 7.18 22.51
N GLU A 777 25.41 7.51 22.18
CA GLU A 777 26.24 6.66 21.32
C GLU A 777 26.54 5.33 22.02
N THR A 778 26.15 4.22 21.40
CA THR A 778 26.40 2.87 21.88
C THR A 778 27.03 2.04 20.76
N GLY A 779 28.07 1.29 21.10
CA GLY A 779 28.82 0.51 20.10
C GLY A 779 29.42 1.32 18.94
N GLY A 780 29.63 2.63 19.09
CA GLY A 780 30.12 3.53 18.03
C GLY A 780 29.04 4.00 17.05
N VAL A 781 27.76 3.99 17.45
CA VAL A 781 26.61 4.38 16.62
C VAL A 781 25.59 5.17 17.43
N VAL A 782 24.97 6.18 16.79
CA VAL A 782 23.72 6.82 17.25
C VAL A 782 22.67 6.64 16.16
N SER A 783 21.55 5.98 16.46
CA SER A 783 20.43 5.74 15.54
C SER A 783 19.19 6.46 16.05
N MET A 784 18.50 7.21 15.19
CA MET A 784 17.41 8.12 15.58
C MET A 784 16.27 8.02 14.56
N GLU A 785 15.06 7.68 15.02
CA GLU A 785 13.87 7.74 14.18
C GLU A 785 13.48 9.21 13.93
N ALA A 786 13.00 9.54 12.74
CA ALA A 786 12.83 10.93 12.32
C ALA A 786 11.89 11.74 13.22
N GLU A 787 10.83 11.15 13.73
CA GLU A 787 9.87 11.85 14.59
C GLU A 787 10.40 12.18 15.99
N HIS A 788 11.50 11.55 16.42
CA HIS A 788 12.06 11.70 17.76
C HIS A 788 13.08 12.84 17.86
N TYR A 789 12.87 13.93 17.12
CA TYR A 789 13.68 15.14 17.24
C TYR A 789 13.61 15.73 18.67
N THR A 790 14.63 16.50 19.05
CA THR A 790 14.63 17.31 20.28
C THR A 790 13.95 18.65 20.04
N ARG A 791 14.19 19.28 18.89
CA ARG A 791 13.54 20.54 18.51
C ARG A 791 13.20 20.57 17.02
N ALA A 792 11.97 20.97 16.69
CA ALA A 792 11.58 21.31 15.33
C ALA A 792 11.55 22.84 15.19
N VAL A 793 12.45 23.37 14.35
CA VAL A 793 12.51 24.81 14.07
C VAL A 793 11.71 25.09 12.82
N ALA A 794 10.68 25.92 12.97
CA ALA A 794 9.82 26.39 11.89
C ALA A 794 10.51 27.49 11.04
N ALA A 795 10.06 27.67 9.80
CA ALA A 795 10.45 28.81 8.97
C ALA A 795 9.21 29.35 8.22
N ASP A 796 8.97 30.65 8.34
CA ASP A 796 7.91 31.41 7.66
C ASP A 796 6.57 30.65 7.55
N GLN A 797 6.08 30.39 6.33
CA GLN A 797 4.81 29.73 6.00
C GLN A 797 4.94 28.20 5.84
N ARG A 798 6.03 27.58 6.32
CA ARG A 798 6.23 26.13 6.27
C ARG A 798 6.16 25.47 7.64
N THR A 799 5.55 24.30 7.69
CA THR A 799 5.40 23.50 8.91
C THR A 799 5.86 22.07 8.70
N TRP A 800 6.39 21.45 9.76
CA TRP A 800 6.65 20.02 9.78
C TRP A 800 5.35 19.22 9.88
N LEU A 801 5.28 18.12 9.16
CA LEU A 801 4.21 17.15 9.19
C LEU A 801 4.79 15.77 9.49
N LYS A 802 4.21 15.09 10.47
CA LYS A 802 4.45 13.66 10.69
C LYS A 802 3.47 12.85 9.84
N ILE A 803 3.99 11.85 9.13
CA ILE A 803 3.20 10.82 8.46
C ILE A 803 3.28 9.53 9.30
N PRO A 804 2.23 9.16 10.05
CA PRO A 804 2.22 7.98 10.90
C PRO A 804 2.51 6.70 10.11
N ASP A 805 3.32 5.81 10.68
CA ASP A 805 3.66 4.49 10.14
C ASP A 805 4.31 4.50 8.73
N HIS A 806 4.63 5.66 8.16
CA HIS A 806 5.30 5.78 6.87
C HIS A 806 6.72 5.21 6.90
N GLY A 807 7.15 4.64 5.77
CA GLY A 807 8.51 4.15 5.58
C GLY A 807 8.76 2.78 6.23
N ARG A 808 10.04 2.44 6.42
CA ARG A 808 10.46 1.07 6.76
C ARG A 808 10.40 0.74 8.26
N THR A 809 10.44 1.77 9.11
CA THR A 809 10.59 1.66 10.57
C THR A 809 9.46 2.31 11.36
N LEU A 810 9.58 3.53 11.88
CA LEU A 810 8.59 4.13 12.78
C LEU A 810 7.58 5.04 12.05
N SER A 811 8.07 6.07 11.37
CA SER A 811 7.24 7.08 10.68
C SER A 811 8.08 7.89 9.68
N GLY A 812 7.45 8.88 9.03
CA GLY A 812 8.11 9.84 8.15
C GLY A 812 7.87 11.29 8.59
N MET A 813 8.85 12.16 8.38
CA MET A 813 8.74 13.61 8.58
C MET A 813 8.88 14.33 7.24
N THR A 814 7.87 15.13 6.88
CA THR A 814 7.85 15.96 5.67
C THR A 814 7.39 17.38 6.01
N THR A 815 7.17 18.23 5.02
CA THR A 815 6.82 19.63 5.20
C THR A 815 5.61 20.04 4.39
N LEU A 816 4.79 20.93 4.95
CA LEU A 816 3.69 21.60 4.26
C LEU A 816 3.98 23.10 4.05
N PRO A 817 3.42 23.73 3.01
CA PRO A 817 2.77 23.07 1.87
C PRO A 817 3.82 22.35 1.00
N VAL A 818 3.43 21.22 0.40
CA VAL A 818 4.35 20.37 -0.38
C VAL A 818 4.80 21.00 -1.70
N ASP A 819 4.16 22.09 -2.14
CA ASP A 819 4.47 22.82 -3.36
C ASP A 819 5.17 24.17 -3.11
N ALA A 820 5.71 24.38 -1.90
CA ALA A 820 6.53 25.53 -1.58
C ALA A 820 7.79 25.61 -2.48
N PRO A 821 8.32 26.81 -2.80
CA PRO A 821 9.58 26.92 -3.55
C PRO A 821 10.77 26.32 -2.78
N ALA A 822 11.93 26.15 -3.41
CA ALA A 822 13.15 25.81 -2.68
C ALA A 822 13.57 26.93 -1.69
N ASP A 823 14.13 26.59 -0.52
CA ASP A 823 14.77 27.55 0.39
C ASP A 823 16.31 27.48 0.27
N GLU A 824 16.89 28.36 -0.57
CA GLU A 824 18.34 28.41 -0.79
C GLU A 824 19.16 28.82 0.44
N LYS A 825 18.50 29.30 1.51
CA LYS A 825 19.12 29.59 2.82
C LYS A 825 18.30 28.88 3.90
N PRO A 826 18.37 27.54 3.96
CA PRO A 826 17.39 26.74 4.68
C PRO A 826 17.36 27.09 6.17
N ARG A 827 16.19 27.50 6.66
CA ARG A 827 15.96 27.81 8.09
C ARG A 827 15.19 26.70 8.82
N LEU A 828 14.27 26.04 8.10
CA LEU A 828 13.44 24.96 8.61
C LEU A 828 14.28 23.71 8.86
N ARG A 829 14.31 23.23 10.10
CA ARG A 829 15.13 22.07 10.46
C ARG A 829 14.59 21.28 11.64
N LEU A 830 14.96 20.01 11.69
CA LEU A 830 14.86 19.16 12.87
C LEU A 830 16.23 19.08 13.54
N GLU A 831 16.26 19.15 14.86
CA GLU A 831 17.46 19.07 15.67
C GLU A 831 17.38 17.88 16.61
N TYR A 832 18.45 17.09 16.65
CA TYR A 832 18.57 15.88 17.45
C TYR A 832 19.78 16.02 18.36
N GLU A 833 19.52 16.06 19.67
CA GLU A 833 20.60 16.10 20.65
C GLU A 833 21.15 14.69 20.88
N MET A 834 22.48 14.57 20.79
CA MET A 834 23.20 13.32 20.97
C MET A 834 24.38 13.48 21.92
N GLN A 835 24.74 12.39 22.58
CA GLN A 835 25.93 12.26 23.42
C GLN A 835 26.92 11.33 22.70
N LEU A 836 27.99 11.90 22.15
CA LEU A 836 29.08 11.17 21.52
C LEU A 836 30.23 10.97 22.50
N PHE A 837 30.83 9.79 22.46
CA PHE A 837 32.04 9.41 23.19
C PHE A 837 33.23 9.27 22.25
N SER A 838 32.95 9.06 20.96
CA SER A 838 33.94 9.01 19.90
C SER A 838 34.21 10.42 19.35
N ALA A 839 35.48 10.73 19.10
CA ALA A 839 35.91 11.91 18.36
C ALA A 839 36.55 11.50 17.04
N GLY A 840 36.73 12.46 16.13
CA GLY A 840 37.23 12.21 14.78
C GLY A 840 36.14 12.31 13.73
N LYS A 841 36.42 11.71 12.56
CA LYS A 841 35.49 11.71 11.43
C LYS A 841 34.34 10.74 11.69
N VAL A 842 33.11 11.24 11.58
CA VAL A 842 31.89 10.45 11.63
C VAL A 842 31.17 10.49 10.27
N THR A 843 30.38 9.46 9.99
CA THR A 843 29.52 9.39 8.79
C THR A 843 28.07 9.42 9.21
N VAL A 844 27.26 10.33 8.66
CA VAL A 844 25.83 10.37 8.91
C VAL A 844 25.10 9.75 7.73
N HIS A 845 24.33 8.69 7.98
CA HIS A 845 23.43 8.05 7.04
C HIS A 845 22.02 8.65 7.19
N THR A 846 21.49 9.20 6.10
CA THR A 846 20.17 9.79 6.03
C THR A 846 19.26 8.88 5.21
N THR A 847 18.21 8.35 5.82
CA THR A 847 17.21 7.50 5.16
C THR A 847 15.97 8.32 4.82
N LEU A 848 15.66 8.43 3.53
CA LEU A 848 14.52 9.17 2.98
C LEU A 848 13.60 8.21 2.22
N ALA A 849 12.34 8.61 1.99
CA ALA A 849 11.51 7.94 0.98
C ALA A 849 12.20 7.99 -0.40
N PRO A 850 11.98 6.97 -1.27
CA PRO A 850 12.54 6.94 -2.62
C PRO A 850 11.73 7.83 -3.58
N THR A 851 11.44 9.05 -3.16
CA THR A 851 10.71 10.06 -3.94
C THR A 851 11.47 10.35 -5.22
N GLN A 852 10.80 10.25 -6.37
CA GLN A 852 11.41 10.57 -7.68
C GLN A 852 11.50 12.09 -7.89
N LYS A 853 12.23 12.47 -8.94
CA LYS A 853 12.38 13.87 -9.36
C LYS A 853 11.10 14.39 -10.00
N PHE A 854 10.07 14.61 -9.19
CA PHE A 854 8.72 14.96 -9.68
C PHE A 854 8.59 16.39 -10.22
N GLN A 855 9.62 17.24 -10.10
CA GLN A 855 9.70 18.56 -10.74
C GLN A 855 10.94 18.66 -11.65
N PRO A 856 10.89 19.43 -12.75
CA PRO A 856 12.07 19.75 -13.54
C PRO A 856 13.15 20.45 -12.69
N GLY A 857 14.44 20.27 -13.03
CA GLY A 857 15.55 20.91 -12.32
C GLY A 857 16.70 19.98 -11.98
N ALA A 858 17.45 20.26 -10.91
CA ALA A 858 18.58 19.42 -10.48
C ALA A 858 18.15 18.22 -9.61
N GLY A 859 17.01 18.29 -8.95
CA GLY A 859 16.53 17.26 -8.02
C GLY A 859 16.10 17.86 -6.67
N LEU A 860 15.79 16.99 -5.70
CA LEU A 860 15.41 17.37 -4.35
C LEU A 860 16.63 17.38 -3.43
N ARG A 861 16.82 18.46 -2.69
CA ARG A 861 17.96 18.68 -1.79
C ARG A 861 17.51 18.81 -0.35
N TYR A 862 18.37 18.33 0.54
CA TYR A 862 18.36 18.66 1.97
C TYR A 862 19.72 19.22 2.37
N ALA A 863 19.82 19.79 3.56
CA ALA A 863 21.11 20.08 4.16
C ALA A 863 21.26 19.35 5.50
N ILE A 864 22.51 19.05 5.88
CA ILE A 864 22.83 18.33 7.11
C ILE A 864 24.13 18.84 7.72
N SER A 865 24.19 18.86 9.05
CA SER A 865 25.29 19.44 9.81
C SER A 865 25.18 19.06 11.30
N ILE A 866 26.32 19.09 11.99
CA ILE A 866 26.50 18.87 13.41
C ILE A 866 26.99 20.17 14.05
N ASP A 867 26.32 20.56 15.14
CA ASP A 867 26.59 21.79 15.89
C ASP A 867 26.54 23.03 14.98
N ASP A 868 27.57 23.88 15.03
CA ASP A 868 27.62 25.16 14.33
C ASP A 868 28.42 25.09 13.02
N GLU A 869 28.73 23.88 12.53
CA GLU A 869 29.37 23.74 11.22
C GLU A 869 28.44 24.20 10.09
N ALA A 870 29.04 24.60 8.97
CA ALA A 870 28.29 24.97 7.78
C ALA A 870 27.49 23.78 7.23
N PRO A 871 26.16 23.92 6.99
CA PRO A 871 25.35 22.84 6.45
C PRO A 871 25.83 22.33 5.08
N GLN A 872 25.97 21.02 4.95
CA GLN A 872 26.29 20.36 3.69
C GLN A 872 25.02 20.08 2.91
N ILE A 873 24.89 20.63 1.70
CA ILE A 873 23.73 20.39 0.82
C ILE A 873 23.93 19.09 0.04
N ILE A 874 22.93 18.21 0.08
CA ILE A 874 22.93 16.92 -0.60
C ILE A 874 21.72 16.82 -1.50
N ASN A 875 21.94 16.48 -2.76
CA ASN A 875 20.90 16.19 -3.74
C ASN A 875 20.65 14.67 -3.77
N ILE A 876 19.40 14.25 -3.57
CA ILE A 876 19.05 12.82 -3.55
C ILE A 876 19.12 12.16 -4.93
N HIS A 877 19.13 12.95 -6.00
CA HIS A 877 19.18 12.50 -7.39
C HIS A 877 20.54 12.74 -8.05
N ALA A 878 21.61 12.88 -7.26
CA ALA A 878 22.96 13.08 -7.80
C ALA A 878 23.44 11.88 -8.63
N ASP A 879 23.05 10.66 -8.23
CA ASP A 879 23.23 9.44 -9.03
C ASP A 879 21.91 9.12 -9.76
N ALA A 880 21.91 9.36 -11.07
CA ALA A 880 20.76 9.11 -11.94
C ALA A 880 20.87 7.78 -12.70
N SER A 881 21.76 6.87 -12.27
CA SER A 881 21.92 5.56 -12.92
C SER A 881 20.73 4.65 -12.64
N GLU A 882 20.41 3.79 -13.61
CA GLU A 882 19.38 2.76 -13.45
C GLU A 882 19.63 1.88 -12.23
N LYS A 883 20.89 1.51 -11.97
CA LYS A 883 21.29 0.73 -10.80
C LYS A 883 20.97 1.43 -9.47
N ALA A 884 21.14 2.75 -9.40
CA ALA A 884 20.77 3.52 -8.22
C ALA A 884 19.25 3.50 -8.02
N TRP A 885 18.48 3.72 -9.09
CA TRP A 885 17.02 3.62 -9.08
C TRP A 885 16.55 2.23 -8.63
N GLU A 886 17.03 1.16 -9.26
CA GLU A 886 16.71 -0.24 -8.93
C GLU A 886 16.95 -0.52 -7.45
N LYS A 887 18.10 -0.10 -6.91
CA LYS A 887 18.41 -0.25 -5.50
C LYS A 887 17.41 0.50 -4.61
N THR A 888 17.09 1.76 -4.93
CA THR A 888 16.18 2.57 -4.09
C THR A 888 14.75 2.04 -4.06
N VAL A 889 14.25 1.51 -5.19
CA VAL A 889 12.89 0.94 -5.25
C VAL A 889 12.82 -0.45 -4.60
N SER A 890 13.85 -1.29 -4.77
CA SER A 890 13.97 -2.58 -4.08
C SER A 890 14.10 -2.40 -2.57
N ASP A 891 14.82 -1.37 -2.12
CA ASP A 891 15.04 -1.09 -0.69
C ASP A 891 13.88 -0.32 -0.04
N GLY A 892 12.94 0.21 -0.84
CA GLY A 892 11.87 1.08 -0.36
C GLY A 892 12.35 2.38 0.28
N ALA A 893 13.61 2.79 0.02
CA ALA A 893 14.24 3.97 0.61
C ALA A 893 15.48 4.45 -0.14
N THR A 894 15.73 5.75 -0.06
CA THR A 894 16.99 6.37 -0.48
C THR A 894 17.88 6.60 0.75
N VAL A 895 19.05 5.97 0.78
CA VAL A 895 20.03 6.14 1.88
C VAL A 895 21.28 6.85 1.35
N LEU A 896 21.54 8.04 1.89
CA LEU A 896 22.66 8.91 1.50
C LEU A 896 23.58 9.16 2.68
N THR A 897 24.86 9.47 2.39
CA THR A 897 25.89 9.68 3.40
C THR A 897 26.51 11.06 3.36
N SER A 898 26.77 11.63 4.53
CA SER A 898 27.56 12.84 4.74
C SER A 898 28.68 12.57 5.74
N HIS A 899 29.72 13.41 5.73
CA HIS A 899 30.87 13.24 6.60
C HIS A 899 31.11 14.49 7.44
N HIS A 900 31.35 14.30 8.73
CA HIS A 900 31.44 15.37 9.70
C HIS A 900 32.63 15.14 10.64
N GLN A 901 33.18 16.21 11.19
CA GLN A 901 34.32 16.14 12.12
C GLN A 901 33.83 16.45 13.54
N ILE A 902 34.11 15.54 14.47
CA ILE A 902 33.85 15.72 15.90
C ILE A 902 35.17 16.01 16.61
N ASP A 903 35.35 17.24 17.07
CA ASP A 903 36.62 17.68 17.66
C ASP A 903 36.89 17.04 19.02
N LYS A 904 35.85 16.86 19.83
CA LYS A 904 35.92 16.28 21.16
C LYS A 904 34.65 15.48 21.47
N PRO A 905 34.75 14.40 22.28
CA PRO A 905 33.57 13.75 22.81
C PRO A 905 32.72 14.73 23.63
N GLY A 906 31.40 14.56 23.61
CA GLY A 906 30.50 15.47 24.30
C GLY A 906 29.08 15.45 23.77
N LYS A 907 28.31 16.45 24.20
CA LYS A 907 27.00 16.75 23.65
C LYS A 907 27.17 17.40 22.29
N HIS A 908 26.44 16.91 21.31
CA HIS A 908 26.38 17.45 19.96
C HIS A 908 24.92 17.53 19.50
N THR A 909 24.65 18.36 18.51
CA THR A 909 23.32 18.47 17.88
C THR A 909 23.43 18.17 16.40
N LEU A 910 22.89 17.03 15.96
CA LEU A 910 22.68 16.77 14.55
C LEU A 910 21.46 17.57 14.09
N LYS A 911 21.58 18.24 12.96
CA LYS A 911 20.53 19.09 12.41
C LYS A 911 20.24 18.61 10.97
N PHE A 912 18.96 18.45 10.64
CA PHE A 912 18.48 18.11 9.30
C PHE A 912 17.62 19.26 8.77
N TRP A 913 18.00 19.85 7.65
CA TRP A 913 17.34 21.00 7.05
C TRP A 913 16.64 20.63 5.76
N VAL A 914 15.48 21.24 5.53
CA VAL A 914 14.75 21.11 4.27
C VAL A 914 15.13 22.27 3.35
N VAL A 915 15.59 21.93 2.14
CA VAL A 915 15.83 22.90 1.05
C VAL A 915 14.65 22.83 0.09
N ASP A 916 14.45 21.67 -0.55
CA ASP A 916 13.33 21.41 -1.46
C ASP A 916 12.20 20.67 -0.73
N PRO A 917 10.91 20.97 -0.99
CA PRO A 917 9.79 20.26 -0.37
C PRO A 917 9.62 18.84 -0.96
N GLY A 918 8.68 18.07 -0.41
CA GLY A 918 8.37 16.72 -0.89
C GLY A 918 9.36 15.64 -0.43
N LEU A 919 10.41 16.01 0.30
CA LEU A 919 11.26 15.06 1.01
C LEU A 919 10.53 14.46 2.22
N VAL A 920 10.76 13.17 2.46
CA VAL A 920 10.21 12.47 3.64
C VAL A 920 11.35 11.76 4.37
N LEU A 921 11.78 12.33 5.49
CA LEU A 921 12.83 11.77 6.36
C LEU A 921 12.25 10.63 7.19
N GLN A 922 12.91 9.47 7.18
CA GLN A 922 12.51 8.30 7.98
C GLN A 922 13.45 8.09 9.17
N LYS A 923 14.76 8.19 8.96
CA LYS A 923 15.77 7.81 9.96
C LYS A 923 17.12 8.48 9.73
N LEU A 924 17.82 8.79 10.82
CA LEU A 924 19.19 9.30 10.82
C LEU A 924 20.09 8.35 11.63
N VAL A 925 21.27 8.01 11.09
CA VAL A 925 22.26 7.18 11.80
C VAL A 925 23.63 7.83 11.73
N VAL A 926 24.18 8.22 12.88
CA VAL A 926 25.56 8.68 13.03
C VAL A 926 26.46 7.48 13.30
N ASN A 927 27.33 7.17 12.34
CA ASN A 927 28.33 6.12 12.43
C ASN A 927 29.68 6.73 12.86
N ALA A 928 30.08 6.44 14.10
CA ALA A 928 31.38 6.81 14.65
C ALA A 928 32.43 5.69 14.55
N GLY A 929 32.22 4.74 13.62
CA GLY A 929 33.11 3.59 13.37
C GLY A 929 32.51 2.24 13.80
N GLY A 930 31.29 2.23 14.35
CA GLY A 930 30.63 1.06 14.90
C GLY A 930 29.56 0.39 14.04
N LEU A 931 29.07 1.07 12.99
CA LEU A 931 27.92 0.61 12.20
C LEU A 931 28.23 -0.72 11.50
N LYS A 932 27.30 -1.67 11.62
CA LYS A 932 27.35 -2.98 10.97
C LYS A 932 26.30 -3.06 9.85
N PRO A 933 26.53 -3.87 8.81
CA PRO A 933 25.56 -4.06 7.73
C PRO A 933 24.25 -4.71 8.26
N SER A 934 23.13 -4.10 7.87
CA SER A 934 21.76 -4.57 8.13
C SER A 934 20.81 -3.86 7.17
N TYR A 935 19.66 -4.44 6.90
CA TYR A 935 18.70 -3.95 5.91
C TYR A 935 17.96 -2.68 6.37
N LEU A 936 17.45 -2.69 7.61
CA LEU A 936 16.68 -1.61 8.23
C LEU A 936 17.55 -0.63 9.03
N GLY A 937 18.85 -0.91 9.13
CA GLY A 937 19.76 -0.21 10.03
C GLY A 937 19.59 -0.63 11.50
N PRO A 938 20.45 -0.12 12.40
CA PRO A 938 20.36 -0.41 13.83
C PRO A 938 19.03 0.08 14.43
N PRO A 939 18.48 -0.61 15.45
CA PRO A 939 17.42 -0.07 16.29
C PRO A 939 17.76 1.33 16.82
N GLU A 940 16.76 2.09 17.22
CA GLU A 940 16.98 3.41 17.81
C GLU A 940 17.88 3.32 19.05
N SER A 941 18.83 4.25 19.16
CA SER A 941 19.75 4.31 20.29
C SER A 941 19.02 4.74 21.57
N PRO A 942 19.52 4.35 22.75
CA PRO A 942 18.94 4.78 24.02
C PRO A 942 18.81 6.30 24.11
N ARG A 943 17.66 6.76 24.59
CA ARG A 943 17.34 8.18 24.80
C ARG A 943 17.14 8.44 26.30
N GLN A 944 17.85 9.41 26.86
CA GLN A 944 17.86 9.76 28.31
C GLN A 944 17.34 11.17 28.61
#